data_AF-A0A1Y3VZQ3-F1
#
_entry.id   AF-A0A1Y3VZQ3-F1
#
_cell.length_a   1.000
_cell.length_b   1.000
_cell.length_c   1.000
_cell.angle_alpha   90.00
_cell.angle_beta   90.00
_cell.angle_gamma   90.00
#
_symmetry.space_group_name_H-M   'P 1'
#
loop_
_entity.id
_entity.type
_entity.pdbx_description
1 polymer ?
#
loop_
_entity_poly.entity_id
_entity_poly.type
_entity_poly.pdbx_seq_one_letter_code
_entity_poly.pdbx_strand_id
1 'polypeptide(L)'
;MKIRLILWAALLCGTIFRANAQGVEFRDLTFRQALEQAQKEGKLVFMDCYTSWCGPCKNMLNNVFTLAEAGVFMNEEFVCVKFDMEKGEGIELGKRFEVRAFPTFFILRPDGTVQHKLVGGSQWERFRMRVERGLNEKTSLLYLEGRNQAGKLSTKEYAAYVNALRDASHDNEIETFCQKAFGKLNDKVKCRKENWYLFEQEMQPNDERFIYLVENKSDFDKNIGSTIVDERICSVYSDALNRLHSDKGNTWVEMYGLIKTQSGKIEFDGKDKISCLLEYIVALKTRDVENVLQCLEKNKENLPTYVEFDMLGGLNFIMNLGDNSQVERYIQLGREAEDKAETPQLKEIIKRVFDKLQGELTDRTTYVELKGKVTKDKMENVNLYEVVDGKERLVATTHISEDGHYGFSFQPAYQGFYTVGGEKILDRVRLYLEPGDRAEVNILEDTLMITDRNTPENLLLARWESMMIPVRKRLDDMKYVLFDYRDFYPYFVAFLPQAEKFKDEISFRDAAFAALVRQTVDYDLDYAAFRILNALKATKEVYMRDGRPTHIPSRPTPADYPEYYKTIVKKGKLSDASILRQPYGYDYLQRYTTFACGGEKERIALENRLEWLSSDPLKAEMILWEMEKCRKYEDYIELLDTYGNYLTTANHQQRVDDVSAKLYKGTAGKLASDFTYPDRDGKLVSLSDFRGKVVVVDVWATWCGPCRAEIPHLLKLEKEMRGKDVVFIGVSVDEQKDYKKWLEALEQEGLEGIQLFANGKNKQGRDKIMNDYKIKGIPRFMVFNKKGKVVTINSPRPSSPELKSLLQKLLK
;
A
#
# COMPACT_ATOMS: atom_id res chain seq x y z
N MET A 1 -60.01 29.81 101.13
CA MET A 1 -60.63 30.36 99.89
C MET A 1 -60.24 29.45 98.72
N LYS A 2 -61.12 29.09 97.76
CA LYS A 2 -61.52 29.86 96.55
C LYS A 2 -60.26 30.43 95.85
N ILE A 3 -59.90 30.16 94.59
CA ILE A 3 -60.62 29.72 93.36
C ILE A 3 -59.51 29.31 92.31
N ARG A 4 -59.61 28.50 91.22
CA ARG A 4 -60.62 27.71 90.45
C ARG A 4 -59.87 26.62 89.61
N LEU A 5 -60.48 25.44 89.35
CA LEU A 5 -60.39 24.56 88.14
C LEU A 5 -59.02 23.98 87.64
N ILE A 6 -58.92 22.90 86.81
CA ILE A 6 -59.64 21.59 86.65
C ILE A 6 -58.85 20.67 85.64
N LEU A 7 -59.03 19.33 85.71
CA LEU A 7 -58.75 18.19 84.75
C LEU A 7 -57.77 18.33 83.53
N TRP A 8 -57.09 17.28 83.02
CA TRP A 8 -56.76 15.89 83.45
C TRP A 8 -55.68 15.26 82.54
N ALA A 9 -55.20 14.08 82.92
CA ALA A 9 -54.44 13.04 82.20
C ALA A 9 -54.07 13.20 80.70
N ALA A 10 -52.76 13.14 80.41
CA ALA A 10 -52.19 12.75 79.10
C ALA A 10 -50.74 12.22 79.23
N LEU A 11 -50.51 11.15 79.98
CA LEU A 11 -49.17 10.62 80.30
C LEU A 11 -48.78 9.38 79.47
N LEU A 12 -48.92 9.47 78.13
CA LEU A 12 -48.45 8.45 77.18
C LEU A 12 -48.52 8.94 75.71
N CYS A 13 -47.58 9.79 75.27
CA CYS A 13 -47.13 9.96 73.87
C CYS A 13 -45.99 10.99 73.75
N GLY A 14 -44.75 10.54 74.00
CA GLY A 14 -43.53 11.26 73.65
C GLY A 14 -42.80 10.52 72.52
N THR A 15 -43.50 10.23 71.42
CA THR A 15 -42.96 9.40 70.34
C THR A 15 -41.78 10.05 69.64
N ILE A 16 -40.72 9.27 69.46
CA ILE A 16 -39.53 9.67 68.70
C ILE A 16 -39.91 9.82 67.22
N PHE A 17 -40.25 11.04 66.80
CA PHE A 17 -40.28 11.41 65.38
C PHE A 17 -38.84 11.59 64.88
N ARG A 18 -38.15 10.48 64.64
CA ARG A 18 -37.08 10.46 63.65
C ARG A 18 -37.75 10.64 62.29
N ALA A 19 -37.56 11.80 61.67
CA ALA A 19 -37.97 12.00 60.30
C ALA A 19 -37.18 11.04 59.40
N ASN A 20 -37.89 10.26 58.58
CA ASN A 20 -37.25 9.46 57.54
C ASN A 20 -36.76 10.38 56.42
N ALA A 21 -35.55 10.91 56.56
CA ALA A 21 -34.92 11.73 55.53
C ALA A 21 -34.71 10.89 54.25
N GLN A 22 -35.41 11.24 53.18
CA GLN A 22 -35.26 10.61 51.85
C GLN A 22 -34.03 11.14 51.07
N GLY A 23 -33.20 11.96 51.72
CA GLY A 23 -32.06 12.64 51.12
C GLY A 23 -31.78 13.99 51.80
N VAL A 24 -30.85 14.75 51.22
CA VAL A 24 -30.45 16.09 51.66
C VAL A 24 -31.55 17.10 51.34
N GLU A 25 -32.00 17.84 52.35
CA GLU A 25 -33.06 18.85 52.26
C GLU A 25 -32.48 20.17 51.77
N PHE A 26 -32.32 20.30 50.45
CA PHE A 26 -32.00 21.58 49.82
C PHE A 26 -33.19 22.54 49.92
N ARG A 27 -33.09 23.53 50.79
CA ARG A 27 -34.14 24.52 51.04
C ARG A 27 -34.12 25.61 49.98
N ASP A 28 -35.30 26.04 49.54
CA ASP A 28 -35.47 27.14 48.60
C ASP A 28 -35.40 28.49 49.33
N LEU A 29 -34.19 29.03 49.43
CA LEU A 29 -33.83 30.26 50.16
C LEU A 29 -32.86 31.08 49.31
N THR A 30 -32.98 32.41 49.34
CA THR A 30 -31.90 33.28 48.82
C THR A 30 -30.64 33.12 49.66
N PHE A 31 -29.48 33.45 49.11
CA PHE A 31 -28.20 33.34 49.83
C PHE A 31 -28.23 34.10 51.17
N ARG A 32 -28.85 35.28 51.18
CA ARG A 32 -29.06 36.05 52.42
C ARG A 32 -29.97 35.32 53.41
N GLN A 33 -31.08 34.73 52.95
CA GLN A 33 -31.98 33.98 53.83
C GLN A 33 -31.32 32.72 54.40
N ALA A 34 -30.46 32.05 53.62
CA ALA A 34 -29.68 30.91 54.09
C ALA A 34 -28.77 31.28 55.28
N LEU A 35 -28.06 32.40 55.18
CA LEU A 35 -27.23 32.93 56.28
C LEU A 35 -28.06 33.35 57.49
N GLU A 36 -29.13 34.11 57.30
CA GLU A 36 -30.05 34.51 58.38
C GLU A 36 -30.73 33.31 59.06
N GLN A 37 -30.93 32.20 58.35
CA GLN A 37 -31.50 30.97 58.90
C GLN A 37 -30.45 30.12 59.62
N ALA A 38 -29.24 30.01 59.08
CA ALA A 38 -28.11 29.36 59.75
C ALA A 38 -27.76 30.05 61.08
N GLN A 39 -27.85 31.38 61.15
CA GLN A 39 -27.69 32.13 62.39
C GLN A 39 -28.76 31.78 63.44
N LYS A 40 -30.01 31.51 63.03
CA LYS A 40 -31.12 31.13 63.94
C LYS A 40 -31.03 29.67 64.40
N GLU A 41 -30.58 28.78 63.53
CA GLU A 41 -30.41 27.34 63.83
C GLU A 41 -29.07 27.02 64.52
N GLY A 42 -28.12 27.95 64.56
CA GLY A 42 -26.78 27.72 65.11
C GLY A 42 -25.88 26.85 64.22
N LYS A 43 -26.19 26.77 62.92
CA LYS A 43 -25.57 25.87 61.94
C LYS A 43 -24.62 26.61 60.99
N LEU A 44 -23.90 25.86 60.17
CA LEU A 44 -23.24 26.38 58.96
C LEU A 44 -24.19 26.29 57.76
N VAL A 45 -23.93 27.06 56.70
CA VAL A 45 -24.61 26.88 55.40
C VAL A 45 -23.76 25.94 54.55
N PHE A 46 -24.39 24.92 53.96
CA PHE A 46 -23.81 24.13 52.87
C PHE A 46 -24.43 24.58 51.55
N MET A 47 -23.61 25.07 50.62
CA MET A 47 -24.05 25.63 49.34
C MET A 47 -23.49 24.81 48.18
N ASP A 48 -24.37 24.17 47.40
CA ASP A 48 -24.06 23.48 46.14
C ASP A 48 -24.16 24.44 44.94
N CYS A 49 -23.03 24.67 44.26
CA CYS A 49 -22.92 25.48 43.06
C CYS A 49 -22.79 24.58 41.83
N TYR A 50 -23.85 24.52 41.04
CA TYR A 50 -23.98 23.63 39.87
C TYR A 50 -24.37 24.40 38.60
N THR A 51 -24.43 23.70 37.46
CA THR A 51 -25.13 24.17 36.26
C THR A 51 -26.08 23.10 35.74
N SER A 52 -27.15 23.49 35.05
CA SER A 52 -28.16 22.55 34.53
C SER A 52 -27.65 21.53 33.51
N TRP A 53 -26.48 21.75 32.90
CA TRP A 53 -25.86 20.83 31.94
C TRP A 53 -24.80 19.92 32.57
N CYS A 54 -24.19 20.30 33.70
CA CYS A 54 -23.14 19.56 34.39
C CYS A 54 -23.51 18.09 34.74
N GLY A 55 -22.84 17.13 34.10
CA GLY A 55 -23.01 15.69 34.34
C GLY A 55 -22.66 15.25 35.77
N PRO A 56 -21.45 15.56 36.30
CA PRO A 56 -21.07 15.22 37.67
C PRO A 56 -22.01 15.81 38.74
N CYS A 57 -22.56 17.01 38.51
CA CYS A 57 -23.54 17.64 39.39
C CYS A 57 -24.86 16.85 39.46
N LYS A 58 -25.35 16.37 38.30
CA LYS A 58 -26.52 15.48 38.24
C LYS A 58 -26.27 14.16 38.96
N ASN A 59 -25.05 13.60 38.87
CA ASN A 59 -24.69 12.41 39.64
C ASN A 59 -24.74 12.68 41.16
N MET A 60 -24.23 13.81 41.63
CA MET A 60 -24.33 14.19 43.05
C MET A 60 -25.80 14.32 43.49
N LEU A 61 -26.61 15.08 42.74
CA LEU A 61 -28.02 15.30 43.05
C LEU A 61 -28.87 14.01 43.02
N ASN A 62 -28.59 13.09 42.10
CA ASN A 62 -29.44 11.90 41.88
C ASN A 62 -28.98 10.65 42.65
N ASN A 63 -27.67 10.52 42.94
CA ASN A 63 -27.08 9.27 43.45
C ASN A 63 -26.32 9.43 44.78
N VAL A 64 -26.06 10.66 45.25
CA VAL A 64 -25.32 10.91 46.51
C VAL A 64 -26.20 11.66 47.51
N PHE A 65 -26.83 12.75 47.10
CA PHE A 65 -27.73 13.53 47.95
C PHE A 65 -29.13 12.90 48.13
N THR A 66 -29.43 11.81 47.43
CA THR A 66 -30.63 10.96 47.60
C THR A 66 -30.44 9.86 48.65
N LEU A 67 -29.24 9.69 49.21
CA LEU A 67 -28.98 8.68 50.22
C LEU A 67 -29.54 9.12 51.58
N ALA A 68 -30.25 8.24 52.27
CA ALA A 68 -30.86 8.56 53.56
C ALA A 68 -29.82 8.94 54.63
N GLU A 69 -28.67 8.26 54.62
CA GLU A 69 -27.49 8.57 55.45
C GLU A 69 -26.88 9.95 55.15
N ALA A 70 -26.88 10.38 53.88
CA ALA A 70 -26.50 11.75 53.52
C ALA A 70 -27.53 12.76 54.01
N GLY A 71 -28.82 12.44 53.91
CA GLY A 71 -29.90 13.25 54.46
C GLY A 71 -29.78 13.46 55.98
N VAL A 72 -29.57 12.38 56.74
CA VAL A 72 -29.39 12.45 58.20
C VAL A 72 -28.23 13.39 58.56
N PHE A 73 -27.02 13.14 58.02
CA PHE A 73 -25.84 13.93 58.35
C PHE A 73 -25.94 15.39 57.89
N MET A 74 -26.29 15.63 56.61
CA MET A 74 -26.27 16.98 56.05
C MET A 74 -27.37 17.88 56.64
N ASN A 75 -28.55 17.33 56.94
CA ASN A 75 -29.67 18.11 57.47
C ASN A 75 -29.53 18.36 58.99
N GLU A 76 -28.78 17.51 59.71
CA GLU A 76 -28.40 17.74 61.10
C GLU A 76 -27.40 18.90 61.21
N GLU A 77 -26.30 18.86 60.46
CA GLU A 77 -25.19 19.82 60.59
C GLU A 77 -25.39 21.16 59.85
N PHE A 78 -26.15 21.20 58.74
CA PHE A 78 -26.19 22.37 57.85
C PHE A 78 -27.60 22.90 57.57
N VAL A 79 -27.66 24.18 57.19
CA VAL A 79 -28.70 24.71 56.30
C VAL A 79 -28.24 24.46 54.87
N CYS A 80 -28.82 23.45 54.20
CA CYS A 80 -28.45 23.10 52.83
C CYS A 80 -29.21 23.95 51.81
N VAL A 81 -28.48 24.56 50.87
CA VAL A 81 -29.02 25.34 49.73
C VAL A 81 -28.24 25.01 48.45
N LYS A 82 -28.83 25.29 47.29
CA LYS A 82 -28.18 25.08 45.99
C LYS A 82 -28.55 26.16 45.00
N PHE A 83 -27.60 26.53 44.14
CA PHE A 83 -27.79 27.58 43.15
C PHE A 83 -27.21 27.14 41.80
N ASP A 84 -28.02 27.26 40.75
CA ASP A 84 -27.56 27.14 39.36
C ASP A 84 -26.78 28.41 39.02
N MET A 85 -25.45 28.32 38.86
CA MET A 85 -24.57 29.49 38.67
C MET A 85 -24.85 30.27 37.38
N GLU A 86 -25.70 29.75 36.50
CA GLU A 86 -26.13 30.42 35.26
C GLU A 86 -27.50 31.12 35.41
N LYS A 87 -28.12 31.11 36.61
CA LYS A 87 -29.50 31.63 36.82
C LYS A 87 -29.70 32.37 38.15
N GLY A 88 -30.55 33.39 38.11
CA GLY A 88 -30.98 34.12 39.31
C GLY A 88 -29.82 34.70 40.12
N GLU A 89 -29.87 34.58 41.44
CA GLU A 89 -28.79 35.01 42.35
C GLU A 89 -27.47 34.24 42.08
N GLY A 90 -27.55 33.03 41.54
CA GLY A 90 -26.41 32.17 41.22
C GLY A 90 -25.35 32.81 40.32
N ILE A 91 -25.75 33.72 39.43
CA ILE A 91 -24.82 34.42 38.52
C ILE A 91 -23.86 35.33 39.28
N GLU A 92 -24.36 36.06 40.29
CA GLU A 92 -23.51 36.94 41.11
C GLU A 92 -22.79 36.16 42.22
N LEU A 93 -23.37 35.06 42.71
CA LEU A 93 -22.69 34.14 43.62
C LEU A 93 -21.49 33.46 42.95
N GLY A 94 -21.63 33.01 41.70
CA GLY A 94 -20.55 32.39 40.93
C GLY A 94 -19.36 33.32 40.71
N LYS A 95 -19.62 34.61 40.49
CA LYS A 95 -18.58 35.66 40.47
C LYS A 95 -17.98 35.87 41.87
N ARG A 96 -18.82 36.10 42.88
CA ARG A 96 -18.42 36.42 44.26
C ARG A 96 -17.54 35.34 44.91
N PHE A 97 -17.81 34.07 44.62
CA PHE A 97 -17.12 32.92 45.18
C PHE A 97 -16.14 32.26 44.19
N GLU A 98 -15.89 32.89 43.05
CA GLU A 98 -14.99 32.43 41.97
C GLU A 98 -15.20 30.94 41.59
N VAL A 99 -16.44 30.59 41.25
CA VAL A 99 -16.81 29.24 40.82
C VAL A 99 -16.36 29.03 39.37
N ARG A 100 -15.19 28.40 39.20
CA ARG A 100 -14.56 28.12 37.90
C ARG A 100 -14.71 26.66 37.43
N ALA A 101 -15.27 25.78 38.25
CA ALA A 101 -15.43 24.34 37.98
C ALA A 101 -16.71 23.79 38.64
N PHE A 102 -17.22 22.66 38.13
CA PHE A 102 -18.53 22.14 38.53
C PHE A 102 -18.53 20.62 38.83
N PRO A 103 -19.20 20.17 39.92
CA PRO A 103 -19.79 21.00 40.98
C PRO A 103 -18.70 21.65 41.84
N THR A 104 -19.03 22.78 42.46
CA THR A 104 -18.28 23.35 43.59
C THR A 104 -19.22 23.50 44.77
N PHE A 105 -18.75 23.17 45.97
CA PHE A 105 -19.51 23.29 47.21
C PHE A 105 -18.79 24.20 48.20
N PHE A 106 -19.55 24.96 48.98
CA PHE A 106 -19.00 25.79 50.05
C PHE A 106 -19.64 25.45 51.39
N ILE A 107 -18.81 25.42 52.43
CA ILE A 107 -19.23 25.45 53.83
C ILE A 107 -18.98 26.86 54.34
N LEU A 108 -20.05 27.56 54.71
CA LEU A 108 -20.07 28.98 55.05
C LEU A 108 -20.51 29.20 56.49
N ARG A 109 -19.90 30.17 57.16
CA ARG A 109 -20.35 30.69 58.46
C ARG A 109 -21.60 31.57 58.29
N PRO A 110 -22.43 31.76 59.33
CA PRO A 110 -23.60 32.65 59.26
C PRO A 110 -23.30 34.12 58.92
N ASP A 111 -22.05 34.58 59.04
CA ASP A 111 -21.59 35.90 58.59
C ASP A 111 -21.29 35.97 57.08
N GLY A 112 -21.35 34.85 56.37
CA GLY A 112 -21.03 34.72 54.94
C GLY A 112 -19.57 34.41 54.62
N THR A 113 -18.72 34.17 55.63
CA THR A 113 -17.31 33.76 55.44
C THR A 113 -17.22 32.31 54.96
N VAL A 114 -16.43 32.06 53.93
CA VAL A 114 -16.09 30.69 53.49
C VAL A 114 -15.19 30.04 54.55
N GLN A 115 -15.68 28.99 55.20
CA GLN A 115 -14.87 28.14 56.07
C GLN A 115 -14.14 27.06 55.26
N HIS A 116 -14.82 26.48 54.27
CA HIS A 116 -14.23 25.47 53.39
C HIS A 116 -14.86 25.46 51.99
N LYS A 117 -14.11 24.98 51.00
CA LYS A 117 -14.47 24.89 49.58
C LYS A 117 -14.12 23.48 49.10
N LEU A 118 -15.06 22.84 48.40
CA LEU A 118 -14.90 21.52 47.81
C LEU A 118 -15.17 21.61 46.31
N VAL A 119 -14.26 21.15 45.45
CA VAL A 119 -14.42 21.10 43.99
C VAL A 119 -14.53 19.65 43.54
N GLY A 120 -15.42 19.36 42.59
CA GLY A 120 -15.65 18.02 42.06
C GLY A 120 -16.48 17.11 42.99
N GLY A 121 -17.35 16.30 42.38
CA GLY A 121 -18.16 15.31 43.08
C GLY A 121 -17.40 14.00 43.36
N SER A 122 -17.94 13.16 44.25
CA SER A 122 -17.42 11.82 44.55
C SER A 122 -18.50 10.93 45.17
N GLN A 123 -18.27 9.62 45.27
CA GLN A 123 -19.12 8.72 46.05
C GLN A 123 -19.23 9.18 47.52
N TRP A 124 -20.32 8.79 48.19
CA TRP A 124 -20.73 9.34 49.49
C TRP A 124 -19.62 9.36 50.55
N GLU A 125 -19.02 8.22 50.89
CA GLU A 125 -17.97 8.16 51.93
C GLU A 125 -16.79 9.11 51.65
N ARG A 126 -16.31 9.16 50.39
CA ARG A 126 -15.26 10.10 49.99
C ARG A 126 -15.74 11.55 50.02
N PHE A 127 -17.02 11.81 49.74
CA PHE A 127 -17.58 13.17 49.82
C PHE A 127 -17.73 13.63 51.27
N ARG A 128 -18.35 12.78 52.11
CA ARG A 128 -18.57 12.97 53.54
C ARG A 128 -17.29 13.33 54.29
N MET A 129 -16.20 12.60 54.09
CA MET A 129 -14.90 12.92 54.71
C MET A 129 -14.39 14.34 54.42
N ARG A 130 -14.73 14.91 53.26
CA ARG A 130 -14.37 16.29 52.87
C ARG A 130 -15.28 17.31 53.54
N VAL A 131 -16.57 16.99 53.64
CA VAL A 131 -17.55 17.82 54.36
C VAL A 131 -17.22 17.85 55.87
N GLU A 132 -16.94 16.71 56.50
CA GLU A 132 -16.51 16.60 57.90
C GLU A 132 -15.22 17.39 58.17
N ARG A 133 -14.26 17.35 57.23
CA ARG A 133 -13.02 18.15 57.29
C ARG A 133 -13.29 19.65 57.29
N GLY A 134 -14.26 20.11 56.49
CA GLY A 134 -14.65 21.52 56.43
C GLY A 134 -15.58 21.99 57.57
N LEU A 135 -16.39 21.09 58.12
CA LEU A 135 -17.27 21.31 59.26
C LEU A 135 -16.46 21.59 60.53
N ASN A 136 -15.47 20.76 60.82
CA ASN A 136 -14.53 20.97 61.92
C ASN A 136 -13.60 22.16 61.61
N GLU A 137 -13.78 23.27 62.34
CA GLU A 137 -12.98 24.49 62.19
C GLU A 137 -11.48 24.22 62.10
N LYS A 138 -10.93 23.34 62.95
CA LYS A 138 -9.48 23.11 63.04
C LYS A 138 -8.89 22.34 61.85
N THR A 139 -9.73 21.73 61.02
CA THR A 139 -9.34 21.07 59.77
C THR A 139 -9.83 21.80 58.53
N SER A 140 -10.58 22.89 58.69
CA SER A 140 -11.11 23.70 57.61
C SER A 140 -10.00 24.47 56.88
N LEU A 141 -10.24 24.80 55.60
CA LEU A 141 -9.28 25.54 54.79
C LEU A 141 -9.02 26.93 55.38
N LEU A 142 -10.06 27.66 55.80
CA LEU A 142 -9.94 29.00 56.40
C LEU A 142 -8.96 29.05 57.59
N TYR A 143 -9.08 28.08 58.50
CA TYR A 143 -8.23 27.99 59.70
C TYR A 143 -6.79 27.61 59.37
N LEU A 144 -6.60 26.61 58.50
CA LEU A 144 -5.28 26.09 58.16
C LEU A 144 -4.50 27.07 57.27
N GLU A 145 -5.17 27.71 56.31
CA GLU A 145 -4.64 28.79 55.49
C GLU A 145 -4.20 29.99 56.35
N GLY A 146 -5.09 30.48 57.23
CA GLY A 146 -4.76 31.57 58.15
C GLY A 146 -3.58 31.24 59.08
N ARG A 147 -3.41 29.96 59.46
CA ARG A 147 -2.25 29.49 60.24
C ARG A 147 -0.98 29.35 59.40
N ASN A 148 -1.08 29.00 58.13
CA ASN A 148 0.03 28.97 57.19
C ASN A 148 0.56 30.40 56.93
N GLN A 149 -0.34 31.32 56.57
CA GLN A 149 -0.02 32.74 56.32
C GLN A 149 0.55 33.43 57.57
N ALA A 150 0.04 33.12 58.76
CA ALA A 150 0.59 33.63 60.03
C ALA A 150 1.91 32.95 60.48
N GLY A 151 2.47 32.01 59.71
CA GLY A 151 3.69 31.27 60.04
C GLY A 151 3.58 30.33 61.25
N LYS A 152 2.36 29.96 61.63
CA LYS A 152 2.03 29.24 62.89
C LYS A 152 1.56 27.79 62.68
N LEU A 153 1.43 27.34 61.43
CA LEU A 153 1.06 25.96 61.09
C LEU A 153 2.16 24.98 61.54
N SER A 154 1.80 24.00 62.36
CA SER A 154 2.72 22.97 62.85
C SER A 154 2.83 21.80 61.89
N THR A 155 3.92 21.04 61.94
CA THR A 155 4.15 19.87 61.07
C THR A 155 3.05 18.80 61.18
N LYS A 156 2.36 18.72 62.32
CA LYS A 156 1.21 17.81 62.51
C LYS A 156 -0.06 18.24 61.73
N GLU A 157 -0.13 19.49 61.29
CA GLU A 157 -1.26 20.05 60.55
C GLU A 157 -1.00 20.07 59.03
N TYR A 158 0.23 19.82 58.56
CA TYR A 158 0.61 19.91 57.15
C TYR A 158 -0.22 18.96 56.26
N ALA A 159 -0.41 17.71 56.69
CA ALA A 159 -1.23 16.74 55.97
C ALA A 159 -2.72 17.14 55.91
N ALA A 160 -3.24 17.79 56.95
CA ALA A 160 -4.61 18.31 56.96
C ALA A 160 -4.75 19.50 56.00
N TYR A 161 -3.75 20.39 55.97
CA TYR A 161 -3.75 21.57 55.10
C TYR A 161 -3.64 21.21 53.63
N VAL A 162 -2.77 20.26 53.26
CA VAL A 162 -2.68 19.74 51.88
C VAL A 162 -3.99 19.07 51.45
N ASN A 163 -4.66 18.32 52.34
CA ASN A 163 -5.99 17.80 52.02
C ASN A 163 -7.04 18.91 51.87
N ALA A 164 -7.01 19.97 52.70
CA ALA A 164 -7.95 21.08 52.59
C ALA A 164 -7.75 21.96 51.33
N LEU A 165 -6.51 22.09 50.85
CA LEU A 165 -6.19 22.69 49.53
C LEU A 165 -6.62 21.78 48.37
N ARG A 166 -6.41 20.46 48.51
CA ARG A 166 -6.83 19.43 47.54
C ARG A 166 -8.34 19.37 47.39
N ASP A 167 -9.07 19.60 48.48
CA ASP A 167 -10.52 19.73 48.42
C ASP A 167 -10.95 20.92 47.55
N ALA A 168 -10.23 22.04 47.62
CA ALA A 168 -10.54 23.25 46.86
C ALA A 168 -10.01 23.25 45.41
N SER A 169 -9.26 22.22 45.00
CA SER A 169 -8.46 22.16 43.74
C SER A 169 -7.46 23.31 43.60
N HIS A 170 -6.65 23.53 44.63
CA HIS A 170 -5.60 24.56 44.66
C HIS A 170 -4.21 23.95 44.38
N ASP A 171 -4.08 23.21 43.28
CA ASP A 171 -2.97 22.28 43.08
C ASP A 171 -1.57 22.95 43.00
N ASN A 172 -1.49 24.15 42.42
CA ASN A 172 -0.26 24.97 42.40
C ASN A 172 0.22 25.36 43.82
N GLU A 173 -0.72 25.61 44.73
CA GLU A 173 -0.45 25.97 46.13
C GLU A 173 -0.02 24.72 46.91
N ILE A 174 -0.58 23.55 46.60
CA ILE A 174 -0.16 22.26 47.15
C ILE A 174 1.28 21.94 46.73
N GLU A 175 1.63 22.06 45.45
CA GLU A 175 3.00 21.82 44.97
C GLU A 175 3.99 22.75 45.68
N THR A 176 3.71 24.06 45.64
CA THR A 176 4.50 25.11 46.29
C THR A 176 4.66 24.86 47.79
N PHE A 177 3.61 24.39 48.48
CA PHE A 177 3.66 24.05 49.89
C PHE A 177 4.47 22.77 50.14
N CYS A 178 4.25 21.70 49.38
CA CYS A 178 4.94 20.42 49.53
C CYS A 178 6.45 20.56 49.33
N GLN A 179 6.91 21.33 48.34
CA GLN A 179 8.34 21.64 48.17
C GLN A 179 8.90 22.37 49.42
N LYS A 180 8.21 23.42 49.89
CA LYS A 180 8.61 24.20 51.09
C LYS A 180 8.52 23.41 52.41
N ALA A 181 7.63 22.43 52.50
CA ALA A 181 7.46 21.57 53.66
C ALA A 181 8.54 20.46 53.67
N PHE A 182 8.81 19.84 52.52
CA PHE A 182 9.86 18.84 52.34
C PHE A 182 11.23 19.38 52.77
N GLY A 183 11.60 20.59 52.33
CA GLY A 183 12.86 21.25 52.72
C GLY A 183 12.97 21.65 54.20
N LYS A 184 11.87 21.61 54.98
CA LYS A 184 11.83 21.92 56.42
C LYS A 184 11.82 20.68 57.32
N LEU A 185 11.56 19.49 56.77
CA LEU A 185 11.47 18.25 57.54
C LEU A 185 12.83 17.57 57.63
N ASN A 186 13.15 17.01 58.80
CA ASN A 186 14.31 16.13 58.96
C ASN A 186 14.10 14.84 58.14
N ASP A 187 15.15 14.31 57.52
CA ASP A 187 15.05 13.15 56.62
C ASP A 187 14.40 11.94 57.30
N LYS A 188 14.74 11.65 58.57
CA LYS A 188 14.16 10.55 59.36
C LYS A 188 12.67 10.73 59.74
N VAL A 189 12.03 11.81 59.28
CA VAL A 189 10.57 11.97 59.34
C VAL A 189 9.90 12.08 57.96
N LYS A 190 10.64 12.35 56.88
CA LYS A 190 10.10 12.45 55.50
C LYS A 190 9.47 11.13 55.03
N CYS A 191 10.10 10.01 55.35
CA CYS A 191 9.68 8.66 54.96
C CYS A 191 8.47 8.09 55.73
N ARG A 192 7.93 8.82 56.72
CA ARG A 192 6.86 8.32 57.59
C ARG A 192 5.47 8.50 57.00
N LYS A 193 4.52 7.67 57.44
CA LYS A 193 3.13 7.67 56.97
C LYS A 193 2.41 9.01 57.15
N GLU A 194 2.70 9.77 58.20
CA GLU A 194 2.14 11.12 58.38
C GLU A 194 2.60 12.15 57.34
N ASN A 195 3.66 11.88 56.58
CA ASN A 195 4.26 12.78 55.58
C ASN A 195 4.10 12.32 54.12
N TRP A 196 3.36 11.24 53.85
CA TRP A 196 3.19 10.70 52.49
C TRP A 196 2.58 11.70 51.49
N TYR A 197 1.77 12.65 51.96
CA TYR A 197 1.15 13.71 51.15
C TYR A 197 2.14 14.50 50.27
N LEU A 198 3.42 14.57 50.65
CA LEU A 198 4.49 15.24 49.89
C LEU A 198 4.74 14.56 48.53
N PHE A 199 4.52 13.25 48.45
CA PHE A 199 4.81 12.37 47.31
C PHE A 199 3.54 11.95 46.54
N GLU A 200 2.35 12.20 47.11
CA GLU A 200 1.06 12.03 46.43
C GLU A 200 0.82 13.02 45.28
N GLN A 201 1.63 14.09 45.15
CA GLN A 201 1.45 15.13 44.14
C GLN A 201 2.14 14.77 42.82
N GLU A 202 1.90 15.51 41.74
CA GLU A 202 2.75 15.41 40.56
C GLU A 202 4.21 15.76 40.91
N MET A 203 5.11 15.00 40.30
CA MET A 203 6.56 15.06 40.42
C MET A 203 7.15 14.66 39.07
N GLN A 204 8.36 15.16 38.78
CA GLN A 204 9.19 14.64 37.70
C GLN A 204 10.35 13.82 38.29
N PRO A 205 11.04 12.97 37.51
CA PRO A 205 12.20 12.22 37.98
C PRO A 205 13.34 13.07 38.56
N ASN A 206 13.44 14.35 38.16
CA ASN A 206 14.40 15.33 38.69
C ASN A 206 13.89 16.19 39.86
N ASP A 207 12.70 15.90 40.41
CA ASP A 207 12.20 16.55 41.63
C ASP A 207 12.95 16.03 42.86
N GLU A 208 13.41 16.93 43.74
CA GLU A 208 14.11 16.56 44.99
C GLU A 208 13.32 15.56 45.85
N ARG A 209 11.98 15.66 45.84
CA ARG A 209 11.08 14.74 46.55
C ARG A 209 11.16 13.34 45.94
N PHE A 210 11.18 13.25 44.61
CA PHE A 210 11.21 11.97 43.91
C PHE A 210 12.59 11.31 43.98
N ILE A 211 13.66 12.10 43.84
CA ILE A 211 15.05 11.65 44.07
C ILE A 211 15.15 11.04 45.48
N TYR A 212 14.65 11.74 46.49
CA TYR A 212 14.65 11.26 47.88
C TYR A 212 13.80 10.00 48.09
N LEU A 213 12.63 9.90 47.44
CA LEU A 213 11.77 8.71 47.46
C LEU A 213 12.51 7.47 46.93
N VAL A 214 13.21 7.61 45.79
CA VAL A 214 14.02 6.53 45.19
C VAL A 214 15.20 6.16 46.09
N GLU A 215 15.95 7.15 46.59
CA GLU A 215 17.17 6.89 47.38
C GLU A 215 16.88 6.33 48.78
N ASN A 216 15.68 6.54 49.33
CA ASN A 216 15.29 6.08 50.66
C ASN A 216 14.17 5.01 50.60
N LYS A 217 13.95 4.37 49.44
CA LYS A 217 12.80 3.49 49.16
C LYS A 217 12.51 2.47 50.26
N SER A 218 13.54 1.80 50.79
CA SER A 218 13.41 0.79 51.86
C SER A 218 12.72 1.31 53.13
N ASP A 219 12.95 2.57 53.51
CA ASP A 219 12.23 3.20 54.62
C ASP A 219 10.78 3.56 54.24
N PHE A 220 10.50 3.92 52.99
CA PHE A 220 9.13 4.13 52.51
C PHE A 220 8.34 2.81 52.43
N ASP A 221 8.93 1.74 51.88
CA ASP A 221 8.33 0.41 51.81
C ASP A 221 7.87 -0.08 53.21
N LYS A 222 8.70 0.18 54.22
CA LYS A 222 8.46 -0.17 55.62
C LYS A 222 7.41 0.69 56.32
N ASN A 223 7.32 1.98 56.00
CA ASN A 223 6.43 2.93 56.69
C ASN A 223 5.07 3.12 55.97
N ILE A 224 5.04 2.96 54.65
CA ILE A 224 3.87 3.19 53.78
C ILE A 224 3.27 1.85 53.33
N GLY A 225 4.13 0.92 52.89
CA GLY A 225 3.81 -0.33 52.20
C GLY A 225 4.31 -0.32 50.76
N SER A 226 5.10 -1.33 50.37
CA SER A 226 5.85 -1.34 49.10
C SER A 226 4.98 -1.15 47.85
N THR A 227 3.80 -1.77 47.78
CA THR A 227 2.88 -1.64 46.62
C THR A 227 2.56 -0.17 46.29
N ILE A 228 2.27 0.65 47.31
CA ILE A 228 1.93 2.08 47.15
C ILE A 228 3.15 2.89 46.69
N VAL A 229 4.35 2.48 47.12
CA VAL A 229 5.63 3.10 46.75
C VAL A 229 5.99 2.75 45.30
N ASP A 230 5.84 1.48 44.93
CA ASP A 230 6.13 0.94 43.60
C ASP A 230 5.19 1.53 42.55
N GLU A 231 3.87 1.56 42.82
CA GLU A 231 2.88 2.24 41.98
C GLU A 231 3.24 3.72 41.74
N ARG A 232 3.67 4.45 42.78
CA ARG A 232 4.04 5.86 42.65
C ARG A 232 5.31 6.05 41.81
N ILE A 233 6.32 5.21 42.02
CA ILE A 233 7.58 5.21 41.26
C ILE A 233 7.32 4.85 39.79
N CYS A 234 6.53 3.82 39.53
CA CYS A 234 6.17 3.37 38.19
C CYS A 234 5.34 4.41 37.41
N SER A 235 4.41 5.13 38.06
CA SER A 235 3.70 6.28 37.46
C SER A 235 4.68 7.37 37.03
N VAL A 236 5.47 7.94 37.95
CA VAL A 236 6.33 9.09 37.63
C VAL A 236 7.30 8.80 36.49
N TYR A 237 7.87 7.59 36.43
CA TYR A 237 8.69 7.16 35.30
C TYR A 237 7.88 6.97 34.00
N SER A 238 6.70 6.33 34.05
CA SER A 238 5.84 6.14 32.88
C SER A 238 5.42 7.49 32.28
N ASP A 239 4.97 8.42 33.13
CA ASP A 239 4.48 9.74 32.73
C ASP A 239 5.60 10.61 32.14
N ALA A 240 6.81 10.53 32.71
CA ALA A 240 7.99 11.18 32.16
C ALA A 240 8.40 10.59 30.79
N LEU A 241 8.47 9.26 30.64
CA LEU A 241 8.86 8.61 29.38
C LEU A 241 7.83 8.85 28.26
N ASN A 242 6.54 8.82 28.58
CA ASN A 242 5.47 9.16 27.62
C ASN A 242 5.63 10.60 27.10
N ARG A 243 5.95 11.57 27.96
CA ARG A 243 6.23 12.96 27.54
C ARG A 243 7.45 13.06 26.60
N LEU A 244 8.43 12.16 26.69
CA LEU A 244 9.58 12.16 25.78
C LEU A 244 9.23 11.76 24.34
N HIS A 245 8.11 11.07 24.07
CA HIS A 245 7.66 10.79 22.70
C HIS A 245 7.59 12.09 21.88
N SER A 246 6.88 13.08 22.41
CA SER A 246 6.61 14.37 21.76
C SER A 246 7.76 15.39 21.84
N ASP A 247 8.84 15.10 22.57
CA ASP A 247 10.00 16.00 22.64
C ASP A 247 10.70 16.11 21.27
N LYS A 248 10.89 17.36 20.82
CA LYS A 248 11.59 17.71 19.56
C LYS A 248 12.99 18.26 19.80
N GLY A 249 13.40 18.45 21.06
CA GLY A 249 14.75 18.81 21.46
C GLY A 249 15.61 17.60 21.82
N ASN A 250 16.80 17.88 22.37
CA ASN A 250 17.73 16.85 22.86
C ASN A 250 17.56 16.55 24.37
N THR A 251 16.63 17.23 25.04
CA THR A 251 16.31 17.10 26.47
C THR A 251 15.93 15.67 26.88
N TRP A 252 15.37 14.89 25.97
CA TRP A 252 15.08 13.48 26.19
C TRP A 252 16.30 12.65 26.64
N VAL A 253 17.53 12.99 26.22
CA VAL A 253 18.74 12.23 26.55
C VAL A 253 19.07 12.35 28.05
N GLU A 254 18.93 13.55 28.62
CA GLU A 254 19.18 13.81 30.04
C GLU A 254 18.15 13.10 30.92
N MET A 255 16.86 13.20 30.54
CA MET A 255 15.77 12.55 31.25
C MET A 255 15.83 11.02 31.14
N TYR A 256 16.15 10.48 29.95
CA TYR A 256 16.41 9.05 29.74
C TYR A 256 17.55 8.55 30.65
N GLY A 257 18.68 9.27 30.66
CA GLY A 257 19.83 8.94 31.49
C GLY A 257 19.50 8.95 32.98
N LEU A 258 18.80 9.98 33.44
CA LEU A 258 18.34 10.10 34.82
C LEU A 258 17.43 8.94 35.23
N ILE A 259 16.36 8.69 34.47
CA ILE A 259 15.39 7.61 34.76
C ILE A 259 16.09 6.26 34.78
N LYS A 260 16.95 5.97 33.79
CA LYS A 260 17.73 4.72 33.72
C LYS A 260 18.69 4.55 34.90
N THR A 261 19.34 5.62 35.35
CA THR A 261 20.23 5.60 36.51
C THR A 261 19.46 5.50 37.83
N GLN A 262 18.25 6.06 37.94
CA GLN A 262 17.42 5.96 39.13
C GLN A 262 16.74 4.58 39.25
N SER A 263 16.07 4.09 38.19
CA SER A 263 15.40 2.79 38.19
C SER A 263 16.38 1.62 38.31
N GLY A 264 17.62 1.78 37.83
CA GLY A 264 18.70 0.80 38.01
C GLY A 264 19.24 0.67 39.44
N LYS A 265 18.96 1.63 40.34
CA LYS A 265 19.40 1.59 41.75
C LYS A 265 18.47 0.81 42.69
N ILE A 266 17.22 0.54 42.29
CA ILE A 266 16.15 0.02 43.15
C ILE A 266 15.41 -1.14 42.51
N GLU A 267 14.78 -1.99 43.32
CA GLU A 267 13.75 -2.94 42.88
C GLU A 267 12.37 -2.40 43.24
N PHE A 268 11.41 -2.53 42.31
CA PHE A 268 10.02 -2.09 42.44
C PHE A 268 9.15 -2.87 41.45
N ASP A 269 7.89 -3.13 41.79
CA ASP A 269 6.92 -3.70 40.84
C ASP A 269 6.73 -2.77 39.62
N GLY A 270 6.66 -3.35 38.43
CA GLY A 270 6.65 -2.62 37.15
C GLY A 270 8.02 -2.15 36.63
N LYS A 271 9.15 -2.51 37.26
CA LYS A 271 10.50 -2.15 36.78
C LYS A 271 10.79 -2.62 35.35
N ASP A 272 10.29 -3.78 34.95
CA ASP A 272 10.47 -4.30 33.57
C ASP A 272 9.75 -3.43 32.53
N LYS A 273 8.54 -2.93 32.86
CA LYS A 273 7.79 -1.98 32.02
C LYS A 273 8.59 -0.69 31.82
N ILE A 274 9.20 -0.13 32.88
CA ILE A 274 10.04 1.07 32.78
C ILE A 274 11.30 0.79 31.96
N SER A 275 11.91 -0.38 32.13
CA SER A 275 13.08 -0.81 31.37
C SER A 275 12.77 -0.92 29.87
N CYS A 276 11.58 -1.39 29.51
CA CYS A 276 11.19 -1.53 28.11
C CYS A 276 10.66 -0.22 27.48
N LEU A 277 10.04 0.67 28.25
CA LEU A 277 9.76 2.04 27.80
C LEU A 277 11.06 2.82 27.54
N LEU A 278 12.12 2.59 28.31
CA LEU A 278 13.46 3.13 28.05
C LEU A 278 14.05 2.58 26.72
N GLU A 279 13.95 1.27 26.48
CA GLU A 279 14.37 0.65 25.20
C GLU A 279 13.61 1.26 24.01
N TYR A 280 12.27 1.34 24.10
CA TYR A 280 11.41 1.90 23.06
C TYR A 280 11.72 3.37 22.75
N ILE A 281 11.90 4.23 23.76
CA ILE A 281 12.22 5.65 23.54
C ILE A 281 13.55 5.84 22.80
N VAL A 282 14.57 5.01 23.07
CA VAL A 282 15.83 5.06 22.30
C VAL A 282 15.57 4.67 20.84
N ALA A 283 14.96 3.51 20.59
CA ALA A 283 14.71 3.01 19.24
C ALA A 283 13.85 3.98 18.40
N LEU A 284 12.85 4.60 19.03
CA LEU A 284 12.01 5.65 18.43
C LEU A 284 12.83 6.89 18.03
N LYS A 285 13.70 7.39 18.92
CA LYS A 285 14.51 8.59 18.66
C LYS A 285 15.67 8.34 17.68
N THR A 286 16.21 7.12 17.62
CA THR A 286 17.19 6.72 16.59
C THR A 286 16.54 6.33 15.25
N ARG A 287 15.22 6.13 15.22
CA ARG A 287 14.43 5.61 14.07
C ARG A 287 14.87 4.21 13.64
N ASP A 288 15.31 3.41 14.60
CA ASP A 288 15.73 2.02 14.42
C ASP A 288 14.49 1.12 14.31
N VAL A 289 14.12 0.77 13.07
CA VAL A 289 12.88 0.03 12.77
C VAL A 289 12.86 -1.33 13.45
N GLU A 290 13.98 -2.06 13.48
CA GLU A 290 14.01 -3.42 14.04
C GLU A 290 13.88 -3.39 15.56
N ASN A 291 14.62 -2.51 16.25
CA ASN A 291 14.51 -2.36 17.70
C ASN A 291 13.13 -1.80 18.12
N VAL A 292 12.50 -0.96 17.30
CA VAL A 292 11.11 -0.52 17.53
C VAL A 292 10.13 -1.69 17.43
N LEU A 293 10.22 -2.52 16.37
CA LEU A 293 9.36 -3.69 16.21
C LEU A 293 9.50 -4.67 17.37
N GLN A 294 10.73 -5.00 17.77
CA GLN A 294 10.99 -5.89 18.90
C GLN A 294 10.45 -5.33 20.23
N CYS A 295 10.51 -4.01 20.43
CA CYS A 295 9.88 -3.37 21.60
C CYS A 295 8.35 -3.50 21.57
N LEU A 296 7.70 -3.31 20.42
CA LEU A 296 6.25 -3.48 20.28
C LEU A 296 5.83 -4.94 20.51
N GLU A 297 6.51 -5.89 19.85
CA GLU A 297 6.31 -7.34 19.96
C GLU A 297 6.44 -7.84 21.42
N LYS A 298 7.41 -7.30 22.18
CA LYS A 298 7.70 -7.64 23.58
C LYS A 298 6.68 -7.11 24.58
N ASN A 299 5.95 -6.04 24.28
CA ASN A 299 5.09 -5.34 25.26
C ASN A 299 3.59 -5.34 24.94
N LYS A 300 3.15 -5.91 23.81
CA LYS A 300 1.75 -5.94 23.35
C LYS A 300 0.72 -6.57 24.32
N GLU A 301 1.15 -7.21 25.40
CA GLU A 301 0.27 -7.71 26.48
C GLU A 301 0.28 -6.83 27.75
N ASN A 302 1.16 -5.83 27.83
CA ASN A 302 1.44 -5.03 29.04
C ASN A 302 1.29 -3.50 28.85
N LEU A 303 0.93 -3.04 27.64
CA LEU A 303 0.69 -1.62 27.34
C LEU A 303 -0.81 -1.28 27.47
N PRO A 304 -1.18 -0.12 28.04
CA PRO A 304 -2.53 0.41 27.91
C PRO A 304 -2.85 0.73 26.45
N THR A 305 -4.06 0.44 25.98
CA THR A 305 -4.44 0.53 24.56
C THR A 305 -4.29 1.94 23.95
N TYR A 306 -4.36 3.00 24.77
CA TYR A 306 -4.09 4.37 24.30
C TYR A 306 -2.59 4.63 24.06
N VAL A 307 -1.71 3.99 24.84
CA VAL A 307 -0.25 4.05 24.64
C VAL A 307 0.12 3.22 23.41
N GLU A 308 -0.46 2.02 23.28
CA GLU A 308 -0.34 1.19 22.08
C GLU A 308 -0.82 1.95 20.83
N PHE A 309 -1.92 2.71 20.91
CA PHE A 309 -2.38 3.55 19.81
C PHE A 309 -1.40 4.66 19.42
N ASP A 310 -0.87 5.45 20.37
CA ASP A 310 0.13 6.47 20.06
C ASP A 310 1.43 5.86 19.51
N MET A 311 1.80 4.65 19.97
CA MET A 311 2.96 3.90 19.49
C MET A 311 2.75 3.20 18.14
N LEU A 312 1.51 2.95 17.69
CA LEU A 312 1.21 2.27 16.42
C LEU A 312 0.56 3.19 15.36
N GLY A 313 0.02 4.34 15.74
CA GLY A 313 -0.57 5.32 14.81
C GLY A 313 0.44 6.32 14.24
N GLY A 314 1.53 6.59 14.97
CA GLY A 314 2.47 7.67 14.65
C GLY A 314 3.63 7.30 13.72
N LEU A 315 3.99 6.01 13.58
CA LEU A 315 5.33 5.61 13.10
C LEU A 315 5.44 5.49 11.56
N ASN A 316 4.93 6.48 10.82
CA ASN A 316 5.01 6.56 9.36
C ASN A 316 6.46 6.49 8.80
N PHE A 317 7.50 6.59 9.63
CA PHE A 317 8.88 6.33 9.19
C PHE A 317 9.14 4.85 8.88
N ILE A 318 8.40 3.90 9.45
CA ILE A 318 8.58 2.47 9.19
C ILE A 318 8.29 2.14 7.72
N MET A 319 7.24 2.72 7.12
CA MET A 319 6.96 2.64 5.68
C MET A 319 8.11 3.12 4.79
N ASN A 320 8.93 4.06 5.29
CA ASN A 320 9.97 4.74 4.55
C ASN A 320 11.38 4.16 4.78
N LEU A 321 11.62 3.54 5.94
CA LEU A 321 12.94 3.05 6.37
C LEU A 321 13.01 1.52 6.53
N GLY A 322 11.89 0.85 6.80
CA GLY A 322 11.84 -0.59 6.95
C GLY A 322 11.79 -1.32 5.60
N ASP A 323 12.29 -2.55 5.56
CA ASP A 323 12.04 -3.46 4.44
C ASP A 323 10.58 -3.95 4.41
N ASN A 324 10.20 -4.70 3.38
CA ASN A 324 8.81 -5.12 3.18
C ASN A 324 8.32 -6.04 4.32
N SER A 325 9.18 -6.88 4.90
CA SER A 325 8.85 -7.78 6.01
C SER A 325 8.75 -7.05 7.36
N GLN A 326 9.54 -6.00 7.55
CA GLN A 326 9.43 -5.10 8.71
C GLN A 326 8.13 -4.29 8.66
N VAL A 327 7.73 -3.82 7.47
CA VAL A 327 6.43 -3.15 7.27
C VAL A 327 5.28 -4.14 7.48
N GLU A 328 5.39 -5.38 7.02
CA GLU A 328 4.39 -6.43 7.25
C GLU A 328 4.23 -6.77 8.75
N ARG A 329 5.34 -6.93 9.49
CA ARG A 329 5.33 -7.07 10.97
C ARG A 329 4.64 -5.89 11.66
N TYR A 330 4.94 -4.67 11.23
CA TYR A 330 4.30 -3.45 11.77
C TYR A 330 2.79 -3.45 11.55
N ILE A 331 2.33 -3.83 10.36
CA ILE A 331 0.91 -3.91 10.04
C ILE A 331 0.22 -5.03 10.83
N GLN A 332 0.87 -6.18 10.99
CA GLN A 332 0.35 -7.30 11.80
C GLN A 332 0.15 -6.91 13.27
N LEU A 333 1.12 -6.20 13.88
CA LEU A 333 0.97 -5.63 15.23
C LEU A 333 -0.23 -4.67 15.29
N GLY A 334 -0.42 -3.86 14.26
CA GLY A 334 -1.60 -3.00 14.09
C GLY A 334 -2.92 -3.75 14.09
N ARG A 335 -2.98 -4.94 13.49
CA ARG A 335 -4.19 -5.80 13.49
C ARG A 335 -4.44 -6.46 14.84
N GLU A 336 -3.39 -6.86 15.54
CA GLU A 336 -3.52 -7.39 16.90
C GLU A 336 -4.06 -6.32 17.88
N ALA A 337 -3.63 -5.06 17.73
CA ALA A 337 -4.21 -3.92 18.44
C ALA A 337 -5.65 -3.62 17.99
N GLU A 338 -5.99 -3.79 16.70
CA GLU A 338 -7.35 -3.64 16.16
C GLU A 338 -8.34 -4.62 16.84
N ASP A 339 -7.91 -5.85 17.12
CA ASP A 339 -8.71 -6.85 17.83
C ASP A 339 -8.78 -6.66 19.35
N LYS A 340 -7.78 -6.00 19.96
CA LYS A 340 -7.78 -5.64 21.39
C LYS A 340 -8.55 -4.34 21.73
N ALA A 341 -8.97 -3.56 20.74
CA ALA A 341 -9.55 -2.24 20.94
C ALA A 341 -10.87 -2.23 21.75
N GLU A 342 -10.85 -1.63 22.95
CA GLU A 342 -11.97 -1.60 23.91
C GLU A 342 -13.26 -0.92 23.41
N THR A 343 -13.19 -0.09 22.35
CA THR A 343 -14.35 0.65 21.82
C THR A 343 -14.47 0.52 20.30
N PRO A 344 -15.70 0.46 19.74
CA PRO A 344 -15.91 0.44 18.28
C PRO A 344 -15.29 1.64 17.56
N GLN A 345 -15.26 2.80 18.23
CA GLN A 345 -14.65 4.03 17.70
C GLN A 345 -13.13 3.89 17.57
N LEU A 346 -12.45 3.37 18.58
CA LEU A 346 -11.01 3.13 18.53
C LEU A 346 -10.66 2.06 17.48
N LYS A 347 -11.46 0.98 17.40
CA LYS A 347 -11.27 -0.09 16.41
C LYS A 347 -11.30 0.44 14.98
N GLU A 348 -12.31 1.24 14.63
CA GLU A 348 -12.44 1.86 13.30
C GLU A 348 -11.27 2.83 12.98
N ILE A 349 -10.71 3.52 13.97
CA ILE A 349 -9.54 4.40 13.77
C ILE A 349 -8.27 3.57 13.49
N ILE A 350 -7.98 2.55 14.32
CA ILE A 350 -6.83 1.64 14.12
C ILE A 350 -6.94 0.98 12.74
N LYS A 351 -8.09 0.38 12.45
CA LYS A 351 -8.38 -0.27 11.17
C LYS A 351 -8.08 0.65 9.99
N ARG A 352 -8.57 1.89 10.00
CA ARG A 352 -8.37 2.84 8.90
C ARG A 352 -6.91 3.20 8.67
N VAL A 353 -6.10 3.29 9.73
CA VAL A 353 -4.65 3.49 9.62
C VAL A 353 -4.01 2.27 8.95
N PHE A 354 -4.27 1.06 9.46
CA PHE A 354 -3.62 -0.14 8.95
C PHE A 354 -4.17 -0.65 7.61
N ASP A 355 -5.40 -0.32 7.24
CA ASP A 355 -5.93 -0.51 5.88
C ASP A 355 -5.17 0.37 4.86
N LYS A 356 -4.86 1.62 5.22
CA LYS A 356 -4.05 2.52 4.38
C LYS A 356 -2.60 2.01 4.26
N LEU A 357 -1.98 1.61 5.37
CA LEU A 357 -0.61 1.08 5.36
C LEU A 357 -0.51 -0.24 4.60
N GLN A 358 -1.54 -1.10 4.68
CA GLN A 358 -1.65 -2.31 3.87
C GLN A 358 -1.75 -1.99 2.37
N GLY A 359 -2.53 -0.96 1.99
CA GLY A 359 -2.56 -0.47 0.61
C GLY A 359 -1.19 0.00 0.13
N GLU A 360 -0.51 0.84 0.91
CA GLU A 360 0.85 1.31 0.58
C GLU A 360 1.88 0.18 0.49
N LEU A 361 1.78 -0.87 1.32
CA LEU A 361 2.61 -2.07 1.19
C LEU A 361 2.26 -2.88 -0.07
N THR A 362 0.97 -3.00 -0.40
CA THR A 362 0.51 -3.69 -1.62
C THR A 362 1.01 -2.96 -2.87
N ASP A 363 0.94 -1.63 -2.92
CA ASP A 363 1.52 -0.86 -4.03
C ASP A 363 3.04 -1.06 -4.11
N ARG A 364 3.74 -0.96 -2.96
CA ARG A 364 5.19 -1.18 -2.82
C ARG A 364 5.66 -2.61 -3.15
N THR A 365 4.76 -3.59 -3.23
CA THR A 365 5.06 -4.97 -3.65
C THR A 365 4.50 -5.34 -5.02
N THR A 366 3.62 -4.52 -5.60
CA THR A 366 3.00 -4.78 -6.91
C THR A 366 3.68 -4.03 -8.06
N TYR A 367 4.13 -2.79 -7.81
CA TYR A 367 4.67 -1.90 -8.84
C TYR A 367 6.19 -1.82 -8.78
N VAL A 368 6.83 -1.79 -9.94
CA VAL A 368 8.24 -1.40 -10.12
C VAL A 368 8.32 0.12 -10.16
N GLU A 369 9.20 0.71 -9.35
CA GLU A 369 9.64 2.10 -9.49
C GLU A 369 10.97 2.15 -10.24
N LEU A 370 10.95 2.60 -11.51
CA LEU A 370 12.15 2.81 -12.32
C LEU A 370 12.33 4.31 -12.60
N LYS A 371 13.49 4.86 -12.24
CA LYS A 371 13.78 6.30 -12.39
C LYS A 371 15.23 6.59 -12.77
N GLY A 372 15.53 7.87 -12.96
CA GLY A 372 16.91 8.35 -12.99
C GLY A 372 17.03 9.74 -13.58
N LYS A 373 18.24 10.10 -14.00
CA LYS A 373 18.56 11.38 -14.63
C LYS A 373 19.19 11.19 -16.01
N VAL A 374 18.71 11.98 -16.97
CA VAL A 374 19.28 12.13 -18.30
C VAL A 374 20.16 13.37 -18.32
N THR A 375 21.36 13.24 -18.89
CA THR A 375 22.26 14.37 -19.20
C THR A 375 22.69 14.35 -20.68
N LYS A 376 22.05 13.51 -21.49
CA LYS A 376 22.34 13.32 -22.90
C LYS A 376 21.65 14.37 -23.75
N ASP A 377 22.40 15.06 -24.60
CA ASP A 377 21.89 16.14 -25.44
C ASP A 377 20.84 15.64 -26.45
N LYS A 378 19.84 16.48 -26.72
CA LYS A 378 18.71 16.24 -27.66
C LYS A 378 17.88 14.97 -27.38
N MET A 379 17.85 14.50 -26.13
CA MET A 379 16.94 13.44 -25.69
C MET A 379 15.71 14.04 -25.00
N GLU A 380 14.53 13.91 -25.60
CA GLU A 380 13.26 14.45 -25.07
C GLU A 380 12.48 13.44 -24.21
N ASN A 381 12.64 12.14 -24.52
CA ASN A 381 11.81 11.06 -24.01
C ASN A 381 12.66 9.86 -23.59
N VAL A 382 12.29 9.21 -22.49
CA VAL A 382 12.78 7.86 -22.13
C VAL A 382 11.67 6.86 -22.42
N ASN A 383 12.05 5.70 -22.97
CA ASN A 383 11.16 4.59 -23.29
C ASN A 383 11.49 3.37 -22.42
N LEU A 384 10.44 2.66 -22.00
CA LEU A 384 10.49 1.37 -21.31
C LEU A 384 9.98 0.28 -22.25
N TYR A 385 10.74 -0.81 -22.38
CA TYR A 385 10.39 -1.97 -23.20
C TYR A 385 10.41 -3.25 -22.38
N GLU A 386 9.42 -4.12 -22.64
CA GLU A 386 9.41 -5.52 -22.24
C GLU A 386 10.01 -6.39 -23.37
N VAL A 387 10.32 -7.65 -23.08
CA VAL A 387 10.82 -8.63 -24.05
C VAL A 387 9.76 -9.70 -24.29
N VAL A 388 9.27 -9.79 -25.53
CA VAL A 388 8.29 -10.79 -25.96
C VAL A 388 8.85 -11.55 -27.15
N ASP A 389 8.96 -12.88 -27.03
CA ASP A 389 9.46 -13.79 -28.07
C ASP A 389 10.80 -13.32 -28.69
N GLY A 390 11.73 -12.88 -27.83
CA GLY A 390 13.06 -12.40 -28.20
C GLY A 390 13.11 -11.00 -28.81
N LYS A 391 12.05 -10.19 -28.65
CA LYS A 391 11.90 -8.84 -29.23
C LYS A 391 11.50 -7.84 -28.17
N GLU A 392 12.11 -6.66 -28.20
CA GLU A 392 11.66 -5.52 -27.40
C GLU A 392 10.29 -4.99 -27.89
N ARG A 393 9.32 -4.88 -26.98
CA ARG A 393 8.00 -4.26 -27.20
C ARG A 393 7.87 -3.03 -26.30
N LEU A 394 7.50 -1.88 -26.88
CA LEU A 394 7.32 -0.64 -26.12
C LEU A 394 6.15 -0.79 -25.14
N VAL A 395 6.40 -0.56 -23.86
CA VAL A 395 5.41 -0.57 -22.77
C VAL A 395 4.95 0.85 -22.48
N ALA A 396 5.90 1.76 -22.29
CA ALA A 396 5.63 3.15 -21.89
C ALA A 396 6.69 4.11 -22.41
N THR A 397 6.31 5.37 -22.57
CA THR A 397 7.18 6.51 -22.86
C THR A 397 6.93 7.57 -21.80
N THR A 398 7.99 8.21 -21.31
CA THR A 398 7.92 9.28 -20.32
C THR A 398 8.75 10.48 -20.78
N HIS A 399 8.26 11.69 -20.55
CA HIS A 399 8.99 12.93 -20.86
C HIS A 399 10.06 13.19 -19.79
N ILE A 400 11.17 13.79 -20.20
CA ILE A 400 12.24 14.22 -19.30
C ILE A 400 11.88 15.61 -18.72
N SER A 401 12.04 15.80 -17.41
CA SER A 401 11.79 17.08 -16.73
C SER A 401 12.86 18.13 -17.02
N GLU A 402 12.57 19.41 -16.74
CA GLU A 402 13.52 20.53 -16.96
C GLU A 402 14.87 20.37 -16.24
N ASP A 403 14.87 19.66 -15.11
CA ASP A 403 16.08 19.33 -14.34
C ASP A 403 16.71 17.97 -14.73
N GLY A 404 16.21 17.33 -15.80
CA GLY A 404 16.76 16.12 -16.41
C GLY A 404 16.24 14.79 -15.82
N HIS A 405 15.33 14.79 -14.86
CA HIS A 405 14.82 13.53 -14.29
C HIS A 405 13.76 12.87 -15.17
N TYR A 406 13.60 11.55 -14.98
CA TYR A 406 12.52 10.76 -15.56
C TYR A 406 12.07 9.65 -14.59
N GLY A 407 10.89 9.10 -14.82
CA GLY A 407 10.40 7.97 -14.03
C GLY A 407 9.25 7.21 -14.67
N PHE A 408 9.10 5.96 -14.22
CA PHE A 408 8.02 5.03 -14.51
C PHE A 408 7.57 4.38 -13.17
N SER A 409 6.27 4.22 -13.00
CA SER A 409 5.69 3.25 -12.07
C SER A 409 4.79 2.33 -12.88
N PHE A 410 5.03 1.02 -12.82
CA PHE A 410 4.31 0.05 -13.65
C PHE A 410 4.29 -1.34 -12.98
N GLN A 411 3.23 -2.10 -13.23
CA GLN A 411 3.18 -3.51 -12.85
C GLN A 411 3.91 -4.32 -13.94
N PRO A 412 4.98 -5.08 -13.62
CA PRO A 412 5.67 -5.88 -14.62
C PRO A 412 4.78 -7.06 -15.04
N ALA A 413 4.72 -7.31 -16.35
CA ALA A 413 3.96 -8.41 -16.94
C ALA A 413 4.53 -9.80 -16.59
N TYR A 414 5.82 -9.87 -16.21
CA TYR A 414 6.52 -11.07 -15.76
C TYR A 414 7.80 -10.66 -15.01
N GLN A 415 8.30 -11.52 -14.11
CA GLN A 415 9.68 -11.43 -13.58
C GLN A 415 10.67 -11.75 -14.70
N GLY A 416 11.55 -10.81 -15.06
CA GLY A 416 12.49 -11.03 -16.15
C GLY A 416 13.15 -9.79 -16.72
N PHE A 417 13.69 -9.90 -17.93
CA PHE A 417 14.36 -8.79 -18.60
C PHE A 417 13.39 -7.75 -19.19
N TYR A 418 13.75 -6.49 -18.98
CA TYR A 418 13.21 -5.28 -19.59
C TYR A 418 14.38 -4.46 -20.14
N THR A 419 14.10 -3.46 -20.99
CA THR A 419 15.10 -2.43 -21.36
C THR A 419 14.55 -1.02 -21.17
N VAL A 420 15.44 -0.08 -20.85
CA VAL A 420 15.11 1.34 -20.69
C VAL A 420 16.11 2.21 -21.43
N GLY A 421 15.62 3.25 -22.11
CA GLY A 421 16.47 4.24 -22.78
C GLY A 421 15.82 4.91 -23.99
N GLY A 422 16.62 5.22 -25.00
CA GLY A 422 16.19 5.92 -26.22
C GLY A 422 15.48 5.04 -27.26
N GLU A 423 15.03 5.68 -28.34
CA GLU A 423 14.35 4.99 -29.46
C GLU A 423 15.23 3.92 -30.14
N LYS A 424 16.55 4.13 -30.22
CA LYS A 424 17.48 3.16 -30.80
C LYS A 424 17.84 2.12 -29.76
N ILE A 425 17.94 0.85 -30.18
CA ILE A 425 18.34 -0.28 -29.31
C ILE A 425 19.70 -0.01 -28.62
N LEU A 426 20.61 0.68 -29.29
CA LEU A 426 21.94 1.05 -28.76
C LEU A 426 21.92 2.18 -27.71
N ASP A 427 20.82 2.93 -27.60
CA ASP A 427 20.61 3.97 -26.59
C ASP A 427 19.87 3.42 -25.35
N ARG A 428 19.88 2.10 -25.13
CA ARG A 428 19.15 1.41 -24.04
C ARG A 428 20.06 0.52 -23.20
N VAL A 429 19.64 0.25 -21.97
CA VAL A 429 20.26 -0.73 -21.06
C VAL A 429 19.22 -1.77 -20.63
N ARG A 430 19.70 -3.00 -20.42
CA ARG A 430 18.92 -4.13 -19.90
C ARG A 430 18.84 -4.09 -18.38
N LEU A 431 17.65 -4.35 -17.86
CA LEU A 431 17.37 -4.54 -16.43
C LEU A 431 16.66 -5.89 -16.25
N TYR A 432 16.87 -6.53 -15.10
CA TYR A 432 16.01 -7.61 -14.60
C TYR A 432 15.11 -7.01 -13.52
N LEU A 433 13.80 -7.21 -13.62
CA LEU A 433 12.81 -6.52 -12.79
C LEU A 433 11.72 -7.47 -12.27
N GLU A 434 11.32 -7.26 -11.03
CA GLU A 434 10.32 -8.00 -10.27
C GLU A 434 9.28 -7.07 -9.61
N PRO A 435 8.07 -7.54 -9.28
CA PRO A 435 7.08 -6.73 -8.55
C PRO A 435 7.65 -6.16 -7.25
N GLY A 436 7.56 -4.84 -7.09
CA GLY A 436 8.12 -4.12 -5.93
C GLY A 436 9.57 -3.64 -6.05
N ASP A 437 10.24 -3.92 -7.18
CA ASP A 437 11.62 -3.46 -7.39
C ASP A 437 11.74 -1.93 -7.46
N ARG A 438 12.86 -1.43 -6.90
CA ARG A 438 13.30 -0.04 -7.03
C ARG A 438 14.60 0.01 -7.82
N ALA A 439 14.53 0.57 -9.02
CA ALA A 439 15.65 0.65 -9.95
C ALA A 439 15.97 2.10 -10.32
N GLU A 440 17.25 2.45 -10.31
CA GLU A 440 17.73 3.76 -10.75
C GLU A 440 18.83 3.64 -11.82
N VAL A 441 18.59 4.29 -12.97
CA VAL A 441 19.43 4.27 -14.18
C VAL A 441 19.61 5.68 -14.73
N ASN A 442 20.85 6.17 -14.77
CA ASN A 442 21.18 7.44 -15.39
C ASN A 442 21.56 7.26 -16.87
N ILE A 443 21.15 8.20 -17.72
CA ILE A 443 21.41 8.20 -19.16
C ILE A 443 22.34 9.38 -19.47
N LEU A 444 23.64 9.09 -19.56
CA LEU A 444 24.67 10.08 -19.84
C LEU A 444 24.93 10.16 -21.36
N GLU A 445 25.67 11.17 -21.80
CA GLU A 445 25.97 11.41 -23.23
C GLU A 445 26.50 10.14 -23.94
N ASP A 446 27.54 9.55 -23.35
CA ASP A 446 28.36 8.46 -23.90
C ASP A 446 28.05 7.05 -23.35
N THR A 447 27.18 6.94 -22.33
CA THR A 447 26.89 5.68 -21.63
C THR A 447 25.58 5.73 -20.84
N LEU A 448 24.96 4.57 -20.64
CA LEU A 448 23.98 4.38 -19.56
C LEU A 448 24.71 3.91 -18.29
N MET A 449 24.14 4.20 -17.12
CA MET A 449 24.71 3.88 -15.81
C MET A 449 23.60 3.40 -14.87
N ILE A 450 23.58 2.10 -14.59
CA ILE A 450 22.86 1.54 -13.44
C ILE A 450 23.59 2.02 -12.18
N THR A 451 22.86 2.61 -11.23
CA THR A 451 23.45 3.16 -9.99
C THR A 451 23.56 2.09 -8.89
N ASP A 452 24.20 2.43 -7.77
CA ASP A 452 24.20 1.64 -6.53
C ASP A 452 22.81 1.53 -5.88
N ARG A 453 21.88 2.44 -6.20
CA ARG A 453 20.48 2.42 -5.78
C ARG A 453 19.64 1.51 -6.68
N ASN A 454 20.01 0.24 -6.74
CA ASN A 454 19.39 -0.77 -7.59
C ASN A 454 19.49 -2.19 -6.97
N THR A 455 18.81 -3.15 -7.56
CA THR A 455 18.78 -4.54 -7.07
C THR A 455 20.14 -5.25 -7.27
N PRO A 456 20.53 -6.22 -6.42
CA PRO A 456 21.77 -6.98 -6.61
C PRO A 456 21.88 -7.68 -7.98
N GLU A 457 20.74 -8.07 -8.55
CA GLU A 457 20.55 -8.61 -9.89
C GLU A 457 21.00 -7.58 -10.94
N ASN A 458 20.48 -6.36 -10.86
CA ASN A 458 20.84 -5.26 -11.76
C ASN A 458 22.27 -4.78 -11.56
N LEU A 459 22.84 -4.86 -10.36
CA LEU A 459 24.26 -4.58 -10.11
C LEU A 459 25.19 -5.62 -10.76
N LEU A 460 24.81 -6.91 -10.78
CA LEU A 460 25.54 -7.94 -11.52
C LEU A 460 25.48 -7.71 -13.04
N LEU A 461 24.31 -7.32 -13.56
CA LEU A 461 24.15 -6.94 -14.97
C LEU A 461 24.97 -5.70 -15.31
N ALA A 462 24.95 -4.66 -14.46
CA ALA A 462 25.74 -3.44 -14.64
C ALA A 462 27.24 -3.74 -14.81
N ARG A 463 27.76 -4.69 -14.02
CA ARG A 463 29.15 -5.16 -14.13
C ARG A 463 29.44 -5.78 -15.50
N TRP A 464 28.57 -6.66 -16.01
CA TRP A 464 28.72 -7.27 -17.34
C TRP A 464 28.59 -6.24 -18.47
N GLU A 465 27.53 -5.44 -18.44
CA GLU A 465 27.25 -4.40 -19.43
C GLU A 465 28.43 -3.43 -19.54
N SER A 466 29.04 -3.05 -18.41
CA SER A 466 30.26 -2.21 -18.35
C SER A 466 31.47 -2.87 -19.02
N MET A 467 31.70 -4.18 -18.78
CA MET A 467 32.76 -4.93 -19.46
C MET A 467 32.55 -5.00 -20.98
N MET A 468 31.30 -5.00 -21.45
CA MET A 468 30.95 -5.03 -22.87
C MET A 468 30.98 -3.65 -23.56
N ILE A 469 31.08 -2.51 -22.86
CA ILE A 469 31.14 -1.17 -23.48
C ILE A 469 32.28 -1.06 -24.54
N PRO A 470 33.53 -1.47 -24.26
CA PRO A 470 34.62 -1.30 -25.24
C PRO A 470 34.56 -2.29 -26.41
N VAL A 471 33.82 -3.40 -26.26
CA VAL A 471 33.48 -4.31 -27.37
C VAL A 471 32.42 -3.66 -28.27
N ARG A 472 31.35 -3.10 -27.67
CA ARG A 472 30.24 -2.47 -28.39
C ARG A 472 30.65 -1.22 -29.17
N LYS A 473 31.42 -0.29 -28.58
CA LYS A 473 31.88 0.92 -29.31
C LYS A 473 32.61 0.57 -30.63
N ARG A 474 33.39 -0.52 -30.66
CA ARG A 474 34.05 -1.04 -31.88
C ARG A 474 33.11 -1.66 -32.93
N LEU A 475 31.86 -1.98 -32.58
CA LEU A 475 30.84 -2.58 -33.45
C LEU A 475 29.73 -1.60 -33.86
N ASP A 476 29.60 -0.47 -33.15
CA ASP A 476 28.51 0.49 -33.28
C ASP A 476 28.96 1.82 -33.93
N ASP A 477 30.21 2.26 -33.76
CA ASP A 477 30.77 3.48 -34.39
C ASP A 477 31.02 3.35 -35.92
N MET A 478 30.32 2.46 -36.63
CA MET A 478 30.47 2.23 -38.07
C MET A 478 30.04 3.42 -38.96
N LYS A 479 29.63 4.55 -38.38
CA LYS A 479 29.49 5.85 -39.09
C LYS A 479 30.80 6.66 -39.14
N TYR A 480 31.78 6.35 -38.28
CA TYR A 480 32.98 7.17 -38.08
C TYR A 480 34.25 6.30 -38.12
N VAL A 481 34.59 5.87 -39.35
CA VAL A 481 35.93 5.50 -39.86
C VAL A 481 36.99 5.10 -38.81
N LEU A 482 37.32 3.81 -38.73
CA LEU A 482 38.72 3.33 -38.73
C LEU A 482 38.83 1.79 -38.80
N PHE A 483 38.03 1.08 -38.00
CA PHE A 483 38.19 -0.36 -37.74
C PHE A 483 37.61 -1.28 -38.82
N ASP A 484 38.22 -2.45 -39.04
CA ASP A 484 37.60 -3.63 -39.67
C ASP A 484 37.78 -4.91 -38.83
N TYR A 485 37.39 -6.08 -39.37
CA TYR A 485 37.44 -7.35 -38.64
C TYR A 485 38.85 -7.71 -38.13
N ARG A 486 39.91 -7.27 -38.83
CA ARG A 486 41.31 -7.52 -38.47
C ARG A 486 41.74 -6.76 -37.22
N ASP A 487 41.12 -5.61 -36.96
CA ASP A 487 41.35 -4.83 -35.75
C ASP A 487 40.45 -5.34 -34.60
N PHE A 488 39.26 -5.83 -34.92
CA PHE A 488 38.31 -6.39 -33.94
C PHE A 488 38.76 -7.75 -33.39
N TYR A 489 39.19 -8.70 -34.24
CA TYR A 489 39.47 -10.08 -33.82
C TYR A 489 40.58 -10.21 -32.75
N PRO A 490 41.76 -9.54 -32.84
CA PRO A 490 42.77 -9.63 -31.79
C PRO A 490 42.26 -9.09 -30.45
N TYR A 491 41.49 -8.00 -30.48
CA TYR A 491 40.87 -7.42 -29.29
C TYR A 491 39.80 -8.33 -28.68
N PHE A 492 38.90 -8.87 -29.51
CA PHE A 492 37.86 -9.79 -29.07
C PHE A 492 38.44 -11.08 -28.47
N VAL A 493 39.45 -11.68 -29.10
CA VAL A 493 40.15 -12.86 -28.55
C VAL A 493 40.83 -12.56 -27.22
N ALA A 494 41.41 -11.37 -27.04
CA ALA A 494 41.96 -10.94 -25.75
C ALA A 494 40.90 -10.61 -24.67
N PHE A 495 39.64 -10.41 -25.06
CA PHE A 495 38.51 -10.20 -24.14
C PHE A 495 37.88 -11.52 -23.67
N LEU A 496 37.86 -12.57 -24.49
CA LEU A 496 37.22 -13.87 -24.16
C LEU A 496 37.61 -14.42 -22.76
N PRO A 497 38.90 -14.48 -22.35
CA PRO A 497 39.26 -15.00 -21.02
C PRO A 497 38.71 -14.16 -19.85
N GLN A 498 38.43 -12.88 -20.08
CA GLN A 498 37.85 -11.97 -19.08
C GLN A 498 36.35 -12.25 -18.90
N ALA A 499 35.66 -12.61 -20.00
CA ALA A 499 34.26 -13.00 -19.97
C ALA A 499 34.04 -14.42 -19.41
N GLU A 500 34.93 -15.38 -19.69
CA GLU A 500 34.92 -16.68 -18.99
C GLU A 500 35.13 -16.50 -17.48
N LYS A 501 36.16 -15.75 -17.06
CA LYS A 501 36.39 -15.43 -15.65
C LYS A 501 35.17 -14.74 -15.00
N PHE A 502 34.47 -13.87 -15.73
CA PHE A 502 33.23 -13.27 -15.22
C PHE A 502 32.14 -14.32 -14.98
N LYS A 503 31.94 -15.30 -15.88
CA LYS A 503 30.97 -16.40 -15.70
C LYS A 503 31.30 -17.31 -14.52
N ASP A 504 32.58 -17.56 -14.26
CA ASP A 504 33.07 -18.33 -13.11
C ASP A 504 32.80 -17.59 -11.79
N GLU A 505 32.91 -16.25 -11.78
CA GLU A 505 32.63 -15.41 -10.61
C GLU A 505 31.13 -15.17 -10.32
N ILE A 506 30.20 -15.62 -11.18
CA ILE A 506 28.76 -15.51 -10.92
C ILE A 506 28.37 -16.46 -9.77
N SER A 507 28.26 -15.90 -8.56
CA SER A 507 27.63 -16.54 -7.41
C SER A 507 26.46 -15.69 -6.95
N PHE A 508 25.27 -16.27 -6.91
CA PHE A 508 24.03 -15.53 -6.70
C PHE A 508 22.97 -16.41 -6.03
N ARG A 509 21.97 -15.79 -5.36
CA ARG A 509 20.95 -16.53 -4.58
C ARG A 509 19.97 -17.28 -5.46
N ASP A 510 19.43 -16.64 -6.49
CA ASP A 510 18.64 -17.34 -7.50
C ASP A 510 19.56 -18.01 -8.54
N ALA A 511 19.43 -19.34 -8.65
CA ALA A 511 20.12 -20.15 -9.63
C ALA A 511 19.58 -19.97 -11.06
N ALA A 512 18.30 -19.61 -11.23
CA ALA A 512 17.71 -19.38 -12.55
C ALA A 512 18.24 -18.09 -13.19
N PHE A 513 18.25 -16.98 -12.44
CA PHE A 513 18.93 -15.74 -12.81
C PHE A 513 20.43 -15.97 -13.03
N ALA A 514 21.12 -16.70 -12.14
CA ALA A 514 22.55 -17.00 -12.31
C ALA A 514 22.84 -17.82 -13.60
N ALA A 515 21.92 -18.70 -14.03
CA ALA A 515 22.02 -19.38 -15.32
C ALA A 515 21.74 -18.42 -16.48
N LEU A 516 20.70 -17.59 -16.37
CA LEU A 516 20.30 -16.61 -17.37
C LEU A 516 21.39 -15.56 -17.63
N VAL A 517 22.13 -15.11 -16.61
CA VAL A 517 23.27 -14.18 -16.78
C VAL A 517 24.46 -14.87 -17.45
N ARG A 518 24.73 -16.16 -17.19
CA ARG A 518 25.76 -16.91 -17.94
C ARG A 518 25.38 -17.08 -19.41
N GLN A 519 24.11 -17.39 -19.70
CA GLN A 519 23.58 -17.39 -21.06
C GLN A 519 23.69 -16.00 -21.72
N THR A 520 23.38 -14.92 -20.99
CA THR A 520 23.56 -13.54 -21.45
C THR A 520 25.00 -13.28 -21.92
N VAL A 521 26.00 -13.68 -21.14
CA VAL A 521 27.42 -13.52 -21.50
C VAL A 521 27.74 -14.25 -22.81
N ASP A 522 27.35 -15.52 -22.93
CA ASP A 522 27.59 -16.29 -24.15
C ASP A 522 26.91 -15.64 -25.36
N TYR A 523 25.64 -15.26 -25.23
CA TYR A 523 24.87 -14.63 -26.30
C TYR A 523 25.39 -13.25 -26.70
N ASP A 524 25.89 -12.43 -25.76
CA ASP A 524 26.51 -11.13 -26.06
C ASP A 524 27.82 -11.28 -26.86
N LEU A 525 28.64 -12.29 -26.51
CA LEU A 525 29.89 -12.61 -27.23
C LEU A 525 29.62 -13.17 -28.64
N ASP A 526 28.71 -14.15 -28.74
CA ASP A 526 28.23 -14.71 -30.00
C ASP A 526 27.63 -13.60 -30.89
N TYR A 527 26.82 -12.69 -30.32
CA TYR A 527 26.19 -11.60 -31.05
C TYR A 527 27.22 -10.58 -31.56
N ALA A 528 28.22 -10.22 -30.74
CA ALA A 528 29.37 -9.44 -31.18
C ALA A 528 30.11 -10.10 -32.36
N ALA A 529 30.31 -11.42 -32.30
CA ALA A 529 30.89 -12.20 -33.39
C ALA A 529 30.00 -12.26 -34.64
N PHE A 530 28.67 -12.31 -34.53
CA PHE A 530 27.76 -12.23 -35.68
C PHE A 530 27.62 -10.81 -36.26
N ARG A 531 27.85 -9.76 -35.46
CA ARG A 531 27.79 -8.36 -35.90
C ARG A 531 28.96 -8.01 -36.81
N ILE A 532 30.19 -8.39 -36.47
CA ILE A 532 31.39 -8.05 -37.27
C ILE A 532 31.41 -8.74 -38.65
N LEU A 533 30.76 -9.89 -38.83
CA LEU A 533 30.64 -10.54 -40.16
C LEU A 533 29.92 -9.65 -41.21
N ASN A 534 29.03 -8.78 -40.74
CA ASN A 534 28.29 -7.84 -41.58
C ASN A 534 28.89 -6.41 -41.58
N ALA A 535 30.03 -6.21 -40.92
CA ALA A 535 30.71 -4.92 -40.88
C ALA A 535 31.41 -4.62 -42.22
N LEU A 536 30.81 -3.73 -43.01
CA LEU A 536 31.46 -3.14 -44.19
C LEU A 536 32.14 -1.84 -43.77
N LYS A 537 33.43 -1.70 -44.10
CA LYS A 537 34.20 -0.48 -43.84
C LYS A 537 33.68 0.67 -44.70
N ALA A 538 32.76 1.46 -44.15
CA ALA A 538 32.13 2.60 -44.81
C ALA A 538 33.09 3.79 -44.91
N THR A 539 34.16 3.66 -45.70
CA THR A 539 35.04 4.79 -46.03
C THR A 539 34.29 5.80 -46.89
N LYS A 540 34.16 7.04 -46.39
CA LYS A 540 33.45 8.13 -47.07
C LYS A 540 34.04 8.48 -48.45
N GLU A 541 35.30 8.12 -48.65
CA GLU A 541 36.06 8.24 -49.89
C GLU A 541 36.65 6.87 -50.25
N VAL A 542 36.40 6.41 -51.48
CA VAL A 542 37.27 5.40 -52.09
C VAL A 542 38.50 6.15 -52.58
N TYR A 543 39.62 6.00 -51.89
CA TYR A 543 40.90 6.53 -52.37
C TYR A 543 41.24 5.84 -53.71
N MET A 544 41.06 6.58 -54.80
CA MET A 544 41.41 6.13 -56.15
C MET A 544 42.86 6.52 -56.41
N ARG A 545 43.74 5.53 -56.52
CA ARG A 545 45.12 5.71 -56.95
C ARG A 545 45.28 5.03 -58.30
N ASP A 546 45.85 5.74 -59.27
CA ASP A 546 46.14 5.22 -60.62
C ASP A 546 44.88 4.58 -61.29
N GLY A 547 43.70 5.15 -61.01
CA GLY A 547 42.41 4.69 -61.51
C GLY A 547 41.81 3.47 -60.79
N ARG A 548 42.41 2.98 -59.70
CA ARG A 548 41.97 1.79 -58.95
C ARG A 548 41.67 2.11 -57.48
N PRO A 549 40.69 1.44 -56.85
CA PRO A 549 40.49 1.51 -55.40
C PRO A 549 41.74 1.01 -54.64
N THR A 550 42.26 1.78 -53.70
CA THR A 550 43.39 1.35 -52.85
C THR A 550 42.99 0.38 -51.75
N HIS A 551 41.70 0.34 -51.38
CA HIS A 551 41.15 -0.58 -50.39
C HIS A 551 39.73 -0.97 -50.78
N ILE A 552 39.44 -2.26 -50.83
CA ILE A 552 38.10 -2.82 -51.04
C ILE A 552 37.64 -3.42 -49.71
N PRO A 553 36.44 -3.08 -49.19
CA PRO A 553 35.92 -3.68 -47.95
C PRO A 553 35.71 -5.20 -48.10
N SER A 554 36.71 -5.98 -47.68
CA SER A 554 36.67 -7.43 -47.58
C SER A 554 35.84 -7.85 -46.36
N ARG A 555 34.78 -8.64 -46.57
CA ARG A 555 34.17 -9.42 -45.49
C ARG A 555 35.16 -10.51 -45.01
N PRO A 556 35.16 -10.89 -43.72
CA PRO A 556 35.96 -12.02 -43.26
C PRO A 556 35.43 -13.33 -43.86
N THR A 557 36.34 -14.15 -44.38
CA THR A 557 36.05 -15.52 -44.85
C THR A 557 36.17 -16.51 -43.69
N PRO A 558 35.69 -17.77 -43.83
CA PRO A 558 35.92 -18.80 -42.82
C PRO A 558 37.39 -19.10 -42.48
N ALA A 559 38.35 -18.66 -43.30
CA ALA A 559 39.78 -18.75 -43.01
C ALA A 559 40.30 -17.57 -42.16
N ASP A 560 39.56 -16.46 -42.09
CA ASP A 560 39.87 -15.31 -41.23
C ASP A 560 39.32 -15.46 -39.79
N TYR A 561 38.42 -16.42 -39.56
CA TYR A 561 37.68 -16.55 -38.30
C TYR A 561 38.57 -17.08 -37.15
N PRO A 562 38.63 -16.39 -36.00
CA PRO A 562 39.17 -16.95 -34.76
C PRO A 562 38.53 -18.28 -34.37
N GLU A 563 39.28 -19.12 -33.64
CA GLU A 563 38.82 -20.42 -33.13
C GLU A 563 37.47 -20.36 -32.38
N TYR A 564 37.15 -19.22 -31.75
CA TYR A 564 35.85 -18.96 -31.13
C TYR A 564 34.66 -19.21 -32.08
N TYR A 565 34.75 -18.91 -33.38
CA TYR A 565 33.66 -19.16 -34.33
C TYR A 565 33.30 -20.65 -34.46
N LYS A 566 34.23 -21.57 -34.12
CA LYS A 566 33.97 -23.02 -34.06
C LYS A 566 33.23 -23.43 -32.78
N THR A 567 33.14 -22.55 -31.78
CA THR A 567 32.37 -22.78 -30.55
C THR A 567 30.95 -22.22 -30.63
N ILE A 568 30.71 -21.23 -31.51
CA ILE A 568 29.43 -20.55 -31.70
C ILE A 568 28.31 -21.54 -32.05
N VAL A 569 28.48 -22.35 -33.11
CA VAL A 569 27.45 -23.30 -33.58
C VAL A 569 27.76 -24.70 -33.07
N LYS A 570 26.86 -25.23 -32.24
CA LYS A 570 26.88 -26.62 -31.73
C LYS A 570 25.46 -27.17 -31.72
N LYS A 571 25.28 -28.43 -32.13
CA LYS A 571 23.97 -29.10 -31.97
C LYS A 571 23.57 -29.09 -30.49
N GLY A 572 22.33 -28.68 -30.21
CA GLY A 572 21.81 -28.56 -28.84
C GLY A 572 22.13 -27.24 -28.10
N LYS A 573 22.90 -26.30 -28.67
CA LYS A 573 23.14 -24.99 -28.00
C LYS A 573 21.85 -24.15 -27.85
N LEU A 574 20.95 -24.26 -28.83
CA LEU A 574 19.59 -23.71 -28.78
C LEU A 574 18.57 -24.87 -28.61
N SER A 575 18.68 -25.55 -27.47
CA SER A 575 17.81 -26.68 -27.10
C SER A 575 16.54 -26.24 -26.34
N ASP A 576 16.57 -25.08 -25.69
CA ASP A 576 15.43 -24.47 -24.99
C ASP A 576 15.15 -23.02 -25.46
N ALA A 577 14.08 -22.42 -24.96
CA ALA A 577 13.58 -21.11 -25.40
C ALA A 577 14.11 -19.90 -24.60
N SER A 578 15.09 -20.06 -23.71
CA SER A 578 15.66 -18.98 -22.87
C SER A 578 16.19 -17.78 -23.66
N ILE A 579 16.73 -18.00 -24.87
CA ILE A 579 17.11 -16.93 -25.79
C ILE A 579 15.94 -15.97 -26.12
N LEU A 580 14.68 -16.43 -26.12
CA LEU A 580 13.51 -15.58 -26.32
C LEU A 580 13.17 -14.67 -25.13
N ARG A 581 13.87 -14.82 -23.99
CA ARG A 581 13.81 -13.88 -22.86
C ARG A 581 14.80 -12.72 -23.02
N GLN A 582 15.71 -12.77 -24.00
CA GLN A 582 16.74 -11.75 -24.24
C GLN A 582 16.22 -10.64 -25.18
N PRO A 583 16.52 -9.35 -24.93
CA PRO A 583 16.01 -8.23 -25.75
C PRO A 583 16.29 -8.34 -27.26
N TYR A 584 17.43 -8.94 -27.62
CA TYR A 584 17.89 -9.15 -29.00
C TYR A 584 17.80 -10.64 -29.44
N GLY A 585 17.09 -11.48 -28.69
CA GLY A 585 17.04 -12.93 -28.87
C GLY A 585 16.58 -13.39 -30.26
N TYR A 586 15.66 -12.65 -30.88
CA TYR A 586 15.15 -12.91 -32.22
C TYR A 586 16.19 -12.63 -33.32
N ASP A 587 16.93 -11.52 -33.22
CA ASP A 587 18.01 -11.18 -34.16
C ASP A 587 19.20 -12.13 -33.98
N TYR A 588 19.51 -12.54 -32.74
CA TYR A 588 20.43 -13.63 -32.45
C TYR A 588 20.00 -14.93 -33.15
N LEU A 589 18.75 -15.36 -33.01
CA LEU A 589 18.22 -16.63 -33.56
C LEU A 589 18.34 -16.67 -35.10
N GLN A 590 18.06 -15.56 -35.77
CA GLN A 590 18.22 -15.42 -37.21
C GLN A 590 19.69 -15.47 -37.64
N ARG A 591 20.60 -14.84 -36.91
CA ARG A 591 22.05 -14.87 -37.18
C ARG A 591 22.62 -16.27 -36.97
N TYR A 592 22.30 -16.89 -35.84
CA TYR A 592 22.71 -18.24 -35.48
C TYR A 592 22.32 -19.26 -36.56
N THR A 593 21.04 -19.31 -36.95
CA THR A 593 20.59 -20.26 -38.00
C THR A 593 21.18 -19.93 -39.37
N THR A 594 21.41 -18.65 -39.70
CA THR A 594 22.06 -18.26 -40.97
C THR A 594 23.52 -18.71 -41.04
N PHE A 595 24.26 -18.55 -39.94
CA PHE A 595 25.66 -18.97 -39.84
C PHE A 595 25.79 -20.50 -39.80
N ALA A 596 24.90 -21.18 -39.06
CA ALA A 596 24.85 -22.64 -38.98
C ALA A 596 24.54 -23.32 -40.34
N CYS A 597 23.75 -22.67 -41.20
CA CYS A 597 23.52 -23.09 -42.58
C CYS A 597 24.70 -22.80 -43.54
N GLY A 598 25.83 -22.28 -43.04
CA GLY A 598 27.07 -22.07 -43.78
C GLY A 598 27.22 -20.69 -44.46
N GLY A 599 26.27 -19.77 -44.28
CA GLY A 599 26.32 -18.41 -44.82
C GLY A 599 26.09 -18.27 -46.33
N GLU A 600 25.58 -17.09 -46.74
CA GLU A 600 25.47 -16.47 -48.09
C GLU A 600 25.25 -17.34 -49.36
N LYS A 601 24.80 -18.58 -49.25
CA LYS A 601 24.22 -19.34 -50.36
C LYS A 601 22.85 -18.78 -50.76
N GLU A 602 22.38 -19.15 -51.95
CA GLU A 602 21.03 -18.85 -52.43
C GLU A 602 19.96 -19.18 -51.37
N ARG A 603 18.90 -18.36 -51.32
CA ARG A 603 17.82 -18.32 -50.31
C ARG A 603 17.73 -19.58 -49.45
N ILE A 604 18.42 -19.56 -48.30
CA ILE A 604 18.45 -20.68 -47.33
C ILE A 604 17.01 -21.07 -46.97
N ALA A 605 16.64 -22.31 -47.32
CA ALA A 605 15.34 -22.90 -47.08
C ALA A 605 14.99 -22.95 -45.58
N LEU A 606 13.69 -22.96 -45.25
CA LEU A 606 13.24 -22.87 -43.86
C LEU A 606 13.58 -24.15 -43.09
N GLU A 607 13.35 -25.30 -43.71
CA GLU A 607 13.65 -26.65 -43.25
C GLU A 607 15.09 -26.74 -42.70
N ASN A 608 16.05 -26.30 -43.52
CA ASN A 608 17.48 -26.31 -43.20
C ASN A 608 17.83 -25.43 -41.97
N ARG A 609 16.99 -24.42 -41.65
CA ARG A 609 17.14 -23.60 -40.44
C ARG A 609 16.49 -24.26 -39.23
N LEU A 610 15.35 -24.93 -39.41
CA LEU A 610 14.65 -25.65 -38.35
C LEU A 610 15.44 -26.88 -37.87
N GLU A 611 16.26 -27.52 -38.71
CA GLU A 611 17.18 -28.61 -38.32
C GLU A 611 18.17 -28.21 -37.20
N TRP A 612 18.51 -26.92 -37.08
CA TRP A 612 19.42 -26.42 -36.04
C TRP A 612 18.74 -26.07 -34.72
N LEU A 613 17.40 -26.18 -34.65
CA LEU A 613 16.59 -25.77 -33.50
C LEU A 613 15.84 -26.97 -32.93
N SER A 614 16.20 -27.39 -31.72
CA SER A 614 15.49 -28.49 -31.04
C SER A 614 14.21 -28.01 -30.34
N SER A 615 14.16 -26.72 -29.98
CA SER A 615 13.02 -26.11 -29.26
C SER A 615 11.92 -25.63 -30.21
N ASP A 616 10.69 -26.06 -29.97
CA ASP A 616 9.53 -25.71 -30.82
C ASP A 616 9.16 -24.21 -30.81
N PRO A 617 9.21 -23.48 -29.69
CA PRO A 617 9.10 -22.02 -29.69
C PRO A 617 10.15 -21.31 -30.57
N LEU A 618 11.38 -21.84 -30.66
CA LEU A 618 12.40 -21.28 -31.55
C LEU A 618 12.11 -21.56 -33.02
N LYS A 619 11.56 -22.75 -33.33
CA LYS A 619 11.05 -23.05 -34.68
C LYS A 619 9.92 -22.07 -35.03
N ALA A 620 8.98 -21.84 -34.12
CA ALA A 620 7.85 -20.94 -34.32
C ALA A 620 8.28 -19.53 -34.72
N GLU A 621 9.28 -18.94 -34.05
CA GLU A 621 9.81 -17.62 -34.45
C GLU A 621 10.44 -17.62 -35.84
N MET A 622 11.13 -18.70 -36.24
CA MET A 622 11.69 -18.82 -37.59
C MET A 622 10.63 -19.05 -38.68
N ILE A 623 9.55 -19.77 -38.35
CA ILE A 623 8.38 -19.96 -39.21
C ILE A 623 7.66 -18.62 -39.42
N LEU A 624 7.37 -17.90 -38.32
CA LEU A 624 6.73 -16.59 -38.36
C LEU A 624 7.59 -15.57 -39.12
N TRP A 625 8.92 -15.62 -38.99
CA TRP A 625 9.81 -14.78 -39.79
C TRP A 625 9.66 -15.03 -41.30
N GLU A 626 9.56 -16.29 -41.74
CA GLU A 626 9.32 -16.59 -43.17
C GLU A 626 7.92 -16.17 -43.62
N MET A 627 6.87 -16.40 -42.80
CA MET A 627 5.51 -15.92 -43.05
C MET A 627 5.43 -14.39 -43.17
N GLU A 628 6.12 -13.65 -42.30
CA GLU A 628 6.18 -12.18 -42.32
C GLU A 628 6.77 -11.64 -43.65
N LYS A 629 7.61 -12.43 -44.33
CA LYS A 629 8.24 -12.13 -45.62
C LYS A 629 7.42 -12.57 -46.85
N CYS A 630 6.38 -13.39 -46.69
CA CYS A 630 5.52 -13.82 -47.81
C CYS A 630 4.90 -12.64 -48.57
N ARG A 631 4.63 -12.83 -49.87
CA ARG A 631 4.05 -11.81 -50.76
C ARG A 631 2.76 -12.24 -51.48
N LYS A 632 2.46 -13.54 -51.50
CA LYS A 632 1.17 -14.10 -51.90
C LYS A 632 0.50 -14.71 -50.68
N TYR A 633 -0.83 -14.83 -50.71
CA TYR A 633 -1.59 -15.46 -49.64
C TYR A 633 -1.40 -16.98 -49.64
N GLU A 634 -1.25 -17.57 -50.83
CA GLU A 634 -0.98 -18.99 -51.03
C GLU A 634 0.35 -19.42 -50.40
N ASP A 635 1.44 -18.66 -50.62
CA ASP A 635 2.76 -18.89 -50.01
C ASP A 635 2.70 -18.88 -48.46
N TYR A 636 1.75 -18.16 -47.87
CA TYR A 636 1.53 -18.09 -46.41
C TYR A 636 0.69 -19.27 -45.91
N ILE A 637 -0.35 -19.68 -46.65
CA ILE A 637 -1.17 -20.86 -46.32
C ILE A 637 -0.33 -22.14 -46.40
N GLU A 638 0.56 -22.29 -47.37
CA GLU A 638 1.46 -23.45 -47.46
C GLU A 638 2.35 -23.58 -46.20
N LEU A 639 2.84 -22.47 -45.66
CA LEU A 639 3.56 -22.45 -44.38
C LEU A 639 2.65 -22.73 -43.18
N LEU A 640 1.40 -22.27 -43.19
CA LEU A 640 0.44 -22.48 -42.09
C LEU A 640 -0.03 -23.94 -42.02
N ASP A 641 -0.37 -24.53 -43.17
CA ASP A 641 -0.78 -25.93 -43.28
C ASP A 641 0.37 -26.88 -42.89
N THR A 642 1.62 -26.52 -43.22
CA THR A 642 2.82 -27.33 -42.92
C THR A 642 3.32 -27.16 -41.47
N TYR A 643 3.28 -25.94 -40.93
CA TYR A 643 3.97 -25.58 -39.69
C TYR A 643 3.08 -24.98 -38.58
N GLY A 644 1.77 -24.85 -38.80
CA GLY A 644 0.84 -24.23 -37.84
C GLY A 644 0.86 -24.85 -36.44
N ASN A 645 1.17 -26.15 -36.33
CA ASN A 645 1.31 -26.85 -35.05
C ASN A 645 2.40 -26.30 -34.12
N TYR A 646 3.37 -25.54 -34.63
CA TYR A 646 4.38 -24.85 -33.82
C TYR A 646 3.88 -23.49 -33.28
N LEU A 647 2.79 -22.95 -33.84
CA LEU A 647 2.34 -21.56 -33.62
C LEU A 647 1.37 -21.44 -32.44
N THR A 648 1.78 -22.00 -31.30
CA THR A 648 0.90 -22.32 -30.16
C THR A 648 0.58 -21.17 -29.19
N THR A 649 1.26 -20.02 -29.25
CA THR A 649 1.04 -18.91 -28.30
C THR A 649 0.06 -17.87 -28.86
N ALA A 650 -0.57 -17.09 -27.97
CA ALA A 650 -1.44 -15.98 -28.38
C ALA A 650 -0.70 -14.92 -29.23
N ASN A 651 0.60 -14.71 -29.01
CA ASN A 651 1.39 -13.79 -29.83
C ASN A 651 1.76 -14.40 -31.19
N HIS A 652 1.97 -15.73 -31.28
CA HIS A 652 2.08 -16.43 -32.55
C HIS A 652 0.79 -16.26 -33.38
N GLN A 653 -0.37 -16.58 -32.79
CA GLN A 653 -1.67 -16.46 -33.49
C GLN A 653 -1.95 -15.01 -33.93
N GLN A 654 -1.69 -14.02 -33.07
CA GLN A 654 -1.86 -12.62 -33.45
C GLN A 654 -0.97 -12.22 -34.64
N ARG A 655 0.25 -12.77 -34.76
CA ARG A 655 1.14 -12.52 -35.90
C ARG A 655 0.72 -13.27 -37.16
N VAL A 656 0.19 -14.49 -37.03
CA VAL A 656 -0.48 -15.21 -38.12
C VAL A 656 -1.64 -14.38 -38.68
N ASP A 657 -2.49 -13.82 -37.81
CA ASP A 657 -3.61 -12.97 -38.22
C ASP A 657 -3.17 -11.62 -38.83
N ASP A 658 -2.13 -11.00 -38.28
CA ASP A 658 -1.52 -9.77 -38.83
C ASP A 658 -0.95 -10.03 -40.25
N VAL A 659 -0.34 -11.20 -40.50
CA VAL A 659 0.13 -11.63 -41.83
C VAL A 659 -1.03 -11.99 -42.77
N SER A 660 -2.06 -12.68 -42.28
CA SER A 660 -3.29 -12.98 -43.03
C SER A 660 -3.94 -11.70 -43.57
N ALA A 661 -4.23 -10.74 -42.71
CA ALA A 661 -4.92 -9.50 -43.07
C ALA A 661 -4.11 -8.61 -44.05
N LYS A 662 -2.77 -8.62 -43.90
CA LYS A 662 -1.81 -7.99 -44.81
C LYS A 662 -1.86 -8.59 -46.22
N LEU A 663 -1.89 -9.92 -46.34
CA LEU A 663 -1.77 -10.62 -47.62
C LEU A 663 -3.10 -10.89 -48.32
N TYR A 664 -4.18 -11.12 -47.56
CA TYR A 664 -5.47 -11.52 -48.11
C TYR A 664 -6.16 -10.38 -48.87
N LYS A 665 -6.92 -10.73 -49.92
CA LYS A 665 -7.56 -9.76 -50.84
C LYS A 665 -9.01 -10.10 -51.19
N GLY A 666 -9.55 -11.23 -50.74
CA GLY A 666 -10.92 -11.66 -51.06
C GLY A 666 -11.19 -11.85 -52.55
N THR A 667 -10.16 -12.16 -53.35
CA THR A 667 -10.27 -12.29 -54.81
C THR A 667 -11.10 -13.52 -55.20
N ALA A 668 -12.12 -13.33 -56.05
CA ALA A 668 -12.91 -14.44 -56.59
C ALA A 668 -12.04 -15.52 -57.25
N GLY A 669 -12.40 -16.79 -57.06
CA GLY A 669 -11.65 -17.95 -57.56
C GLY A 669 -10.40 -18.35 -56.76
N LYS A 670 -9.97 -17.54 -55.79
CA LYS A 670 -8.95 -17.88 -54.78
C LYS A 670 -9.59 -18.53 -53.56
N LEU A 671 -8.76 -19.17 -52.73
CA LEU A 671 -9.20 -19.78 -51.46
C LEU A 671 -9.76 -18.68 -50.53
N ALA A 672 -10.76 -19.03 -49.73
CA ALA A 672 -11.22 -18.19 -48.63
C ALA A 672 -10.12 -17.99 -47.57
N SER A 673 -10.10 -16.84 -46.89
CA SER A 673 -9.46 -16.79 -45.57
C SER A 673 -10.35 -17.52 -44.58
N ASP A 674 -9.77 -18.47 -43.87
CA ASP A 674 -10.50 -19.25 -42.88
C ASP A 674 -10.73 -18.44 -41.60
N PHE A 675 -11.80 -18.76 -40.90
CA PHE A 675 -12.11 -18.22 -39.57
C PHE A 675 -12.78 -19.30 -38.75
N THR A 676 -12.47 -19.30 -37.45
CA THR A 676 -13.00 -20.27 -36.48
C THR A 676 -13.52 -19.48 -35.28
N TYR A 677 -14.79 -19.68 -34.95
CA TYR A 677 -15.49 -18.96 -33.88
C TYR A 677 -16.41 -19.92 -33.10
N PRO A 678 -16.71 -19.65 -31.81
CA PRO A 678 -17.68 -20.42 -31.06
C PRO A 678 -19.10 -20.21 -31.61
N ASP A 679 -19.89 -21.28 -31.64
CA ASP A 679 -21.34 -21.23 -31.78
C ASP A 679 -22.04 -20.94 -30.43
N ARG A 680 -23.38 -20.97 -30.43
CA ARG A 680 -24.21 -20.69 -29.24
C ARG A 680 -23.92 -21.60 -28.04
N ASP A 681 -23.41 -22.81 -28.30
CA ASP A 681 -23.09 -23.83 -27.30
C ASP A 681 -21.59 -23.81 -26.93
N GLY A 682 -20.85 -22.83 -27.43
CA GLY A 682 -19.41 -22.65 -27.19
C GLY A 682 -18.52 -23.57 -28.04
N LYS A 683 -19.09 -24.36 -28.96
CA LYS A 683 -18.32 -25.24 -29.83
C LYS A 683 -17.67 -24.42 -30.93
N LEU A 684 -16.36 -24.58 -31.13
CA LEU A 684 -15.63 -23.96 -32.23
C LEU A 684 -16.07 -24.55 -33.58
N VAL A 685 -16.37 -23.67 -34.53
CA VAL A 685 -16.80 -24.00 -35.90
C VAL A 685 -16.03 -23.13 -36.89
N SER A 686 -15.53 -23.76 -37.96
CA SER A 686 -14.65 -23.13 -38.97
C SER A 686 -15.32 -23.03 -40.34
N LEU A 687 -14.94 -22.04 -41.16
CA LEU A 687 -15.38 -21.98 -42.57
C LEU A 687 -14.84 -23.17 -43.40
N SER A 688 -13.75 -23.82 -42.96
CA SER A 688 -13.26 -25.12 -43.48
C SER A 688 -14.15 -26.33 -43.17
N ASP A 689 -14.98 -26.32 -42.12
CA ASP A 689 -15.83 -27.47 -41.77
C ASP A 689 -16.88 -27.77 -42.85
N PHE A 690 -17.15 -26.80 -43.72
CA PHE A 690 -18.18 -26.86 -44.76
C PHE A 690 -17.63 -27.06 -46.17
N ARG A 691 -16.36 -27.46 -46.33
CA ARG A 691 -15.82 -27.91 -47.63
C ARG A 691 -16.71 -29.04 -48.19
N GLY A 692 -16.90 -29.02 -49.51
CA GLY A 692 -17.91 -29.84 -50.20
C GLY A 692 -19.27 -29.15 -50.38
N LYS A 693 -19.59 -28.10 -49.61
CA LYS A 693 -20.85 -27.33 -49.73
C LYS A 693 -20.59 -25.89 -50.19
N VAL A 694 -21.60 -25.28 -50.81
CA VAL A 694 -21.67 -23.83 -51.01
C VAL A 694 -21.89 -23.20 -49.63
N VAL A 695 -21.23 -22.09 -49.31
CA VAL A 695 -21.40 -21.42 -48.02
C VAL A 695 -21.82 -19.97 -48.25
N VAL A 696 -22.86 -19.55 -47.56
CA VAL A 696 -23.28 -18.15 -47.41
C VAL A 696 -22.90 -17.71 -46.00
N VAL A 697 -22.17 -16.61 -45.89
CA VAL A 697 -21.84 -15.99 -44.60
C VAL A 697 -22.53 -14.64 -44.53
N ASP A 698 -23.27 -14.39 -43.47
CA ASP A 698 -23.78 -13.07 -43.10
C ASP A 698 -23.02 -12.54 -41.89
N VAL A 699 -22.31 -11.42 -42.05
CA VAL A 699 -21.65 -10.73 -40.93
C VAL A 699 -22.54 -9.58 -40.47
N TRP A 700 -23.03 -9.69 -39.23
CA TRP A 700 -24.10 -8.86 -38.65
C TRP A 700 -23.81 -8.49 -37.19
N ALA A 701 -24.72 -7.74 -36.55
CA ALA A 701 -24.66 -7.47 -35.12
C ALA A 701 -26.05 -7.15 -34.55
N THR A 702 -26.27 -7.35 -33.25
CA THR A 702 -27.57 -7.16 -32.58
C THR A 702 -28.14 -5.74 -32.70
N TRP A 703 -27.25 -4.75 -32.71
CA TRP A 703 -27.56 -3.32 -32.85
C TRP A 703 -27.73 -2.87 -34.32
N CYS A 704 -27.40 -3.74 -35.29
CA CYS A 704 -27.48 -3.40 -36.71
C CYS A 704 -28.92 -3.57 -37.24
N GLY A 705 -29.74 -2.52 -37.13
CA GLY A 705 -31.09 -2.48 -37.71
C GLY A 705 -31.16 -2.90 -39.19
N PRO A 706 -30.29 -2.40 -40.08
CA PRO A 706 -30.24 -2.84 -41.49
C PRO A 706 -29.80 -4.30 -41.71
N CYS A 707 -29.20 -4.95 -40.71
CA CYS A 707 -28.91 -6.38 -40.74
C CYS A 707 -30.15 -7.17 -40.32
N ARG A 708 -30.79 -6.80 -39.21
CA ARG A 708 -32.04 -7.44 -38.73
C ARG A 708 -33.15 -7.40 -39.77
N ALA A 709 -33.24 -6.32 -40.54
CA ALA A 709 -34.17 -6.20 -41.68
C ALA A 709 -33.99 -7.28 -42.77
N GLU A 710 -32.81 -7.91 -42.90
CA GLU A 710 -32.56 -8.99 -43.86
C GLU A 710 -32.85 -10.39 -43.30
N ILE A 711 -32.94 -10.57 -41.97
CA ILE A 711 -33.12 -11.89 -41.33
C ILE A 711 -34.38 -12.62 -41.82
N PRO A 712 -35.57 -12.00 -41.93
CA PRO A 712 -36.76 -12.68 -42.47
C PRO A 712 -36.59 -13.16 -43.91
N HIS A 713 -35.75 -12.48 -44.71
CA HIS A 713 -35.41 -12.88 -46.06
C HIS A 713 -34.36 -14.00 -46.09
N LEU A 714 -33.38 -13.97 -45.16
CA LEU A 714 -32.38 -15.02 -44.96
C LEU A 714 -33.04 -16.35 -44.59
N LEU A 715 -33.88 -16.36 -43.55
CA LEU A 715 -34.63 -17.54 -43.08
C LEU A 715 -35.54 -18.13 -44.17
N LYS A 716 -36.17 -17.28 -44.99
CA LYS A 716 -36.93 -17.73 -46.15
C LYS A 716 -36.02 -18.42 -47.18
N LEU A 717 -34.87 -17.84 -47.48
CA LEU A 717 -33.91 -18.39 -48.45
C LEU A 717 -33.30 -19.71 -47.94
N GLU A 718 -32.97 -19.81 -46.65
CA GLU A 718 -32.54 -21.05 -45.99
C GLU A 718 -33.61 -22.15 -46.15
N LYS A 719 -34.87 -21.85 -45.83
CA LYS A 719 -35.99 -22.77 -45.95
C LYS A 719 -36.23 -23.24 -47.40
N GLU A 720 -36.07 -22.35 -48.38
CA GLU A 720 -36.12 -22.68 -49.82
C GLU A 720 -34.90 -23.47 -50.33
N MET A 721 -33.81 -23.51 -49.57
CA MET A 721 -32.57 -24.21 -49.91
C MET A 721 -32.30 -25.49 -49.10
N ARG A 722 -33.12 -25.77 -48.07
CA ARG A 722 -33.05 -26.99 -47.25
C ARG A 722 -32.96 -28.26 -48.12
N GLY A 723 -32.03 -29.14 -47.77
CA GLY A 723 -31.79 -30.40 -48.50
C GLY A 723 -30.85 -30.30 -49.71
N LYS A 724 -30.24 -29.14 -49.97
CA LYS A 724 -29.21 -28.95 -51.00
C LYS A 724 -27.82 -28.80 -50.36
N ASP A 725 -26.77 -28.88 -51.17
CA ASP A 725 -25.36 -28.68 -50.74
C ASP A 725 -25.02 -27.20 -50.45
N VAL A 726 -25.82 -26.51 -49.63
CA VAL A 726 -25.56 -25.14 -49.19
C VAL A 726 -25.73 -25.01 -47.67
N VAL A 727 -24.86 -24.23 -47.05
CA VAL A 727 -24.86 -23.87 -45.64
C VAL A 727 -24.96 -22.35 -45.53
N PHE A 728 -25.70 -21.89 -44.52
CA PHE A 728 -25.79 -20.49 -44.15
C PHE A 728 -25.19 -20.34 -42.74
N ILE A 729 -24.35 -19.32 -42.56
CA ILE A 729 -23.62 -19.05 -41.31
C ILE A 729 -23.83 -17.58 -40.98
N GLY A 730 -24.49 -17.29 -39.86
CA GLY A 730 -24.45 -15.95 -39.25
C GLY A 730 -23.21 -15.80 -38.40
N VAL A 731 -22.52 -14.67 -38.53
CA VAL A 731 -21.38 -14.28 -37.70
C VAL A 731 -21.68 -12.93 -37.07
N SER A 732 -21.96 -12.92 -35.77
CA SER A 732 -22.07 -11.68 -35.00
C SER A 732 -20.69 -11.06 -34.80
N VAL A 733 -20.60 -9.74 -34.94
CA VAL A 733 -19.43 -8.91 -34.56
C VAL A 733 -19.82 -7.90 -33.46
N ASP A 734 -20.64 -8.34 -32.51
CA ASP A 734 -20.94 -7.63 -31.27
C ASP A 734 -19.74 -7.66 -30.30
N GLU A 735 -19.70 -6.75 -29.33
CA GLU A 735 -18.65 -6.77 -28.29
C GLU A 735 -18.85 -7.96 -27.34
N GLN A 736 -17.77 -8.52 -26.78
CA GLN A 736 -17.84 -9.67 -25.85
C GLN A 736 -18.77 -9.46 -24.63
N LYS A 737 -18.94 -8.21 -24.19
CA LYS A 737 -19.89 -7.79 -23.13
C LYS A 737 -21.37 -7.94 -23.53
N ASP A 738 -21.66 -7.94 -24.82
CA ASP A 738 -23.00 -7.99 -25.42
C ASP A 738 -23.41 -9.41 -25.86
N TYR A 739 -22.57 -10.43 -25.61
CA TYR A 739 -22.81 -11.85 -25.91
C TYR A 739 -24.20 -12.36 -25.49
N LYS A 740 -24.73 -11.92 -24.34
CA LYS A 740 -26.09 -12.29 -23.90
C LYS A 740 -27.19 -11.75 -24.83
N LYS A 741 -27.05 -10.50 -25.30
CA LYS A 741 -27.98 -9.88 -26.26
C LYS A 741 -27.96 -10.60 -27.60
N TRP A 742 -26.82 -11.17 -27.99
CA TRP A 742 -26.72 -12.00 -29.19
C TRP A 742 -27.55 -13.27 -29.03
N LEU A 743 -27.41 -14.02 -27.93
CA LEU A 743 -28.24 -15.19 -27.65
C LEU A 743 -29.74 -14.84 -27.61
N GLU A 744 -30.12 -13.76 -26.92
CA GLU A 744 -31.50 -13.24 -26.90
C GLU A 744 -32.03 -12.90 -28.31
N ALA A 745 -31.19 -12.30 -29.17
CA ALA A 745 -31.55 -12.00 -30.55
C ALA A 745 -31.66 -13.25 -31.42
N LEU A 746 -30.88 -14.31 -31.18
CA LEU A 746 -31.02 -15.57 -31.91
C LEU A 746 -32.39 -16.22 -31.65
N GLU A 747 -32.86 -16.17 -30.42
CA GLU A 747 -34.17 -16.69 -30.02
C GLU A 747 -35.32 -15.82 -30.58
N GLN A 748 -35.24 -14.49 -30.40
CA GLN A 748 -36.26 -13.55 -30.87
C GLN A 748 -36.46 -13.56 -32.39
N GLU A 749 -35.38 -13.67 -33.17
CA GLU A 749 -35.42 -13.63 -34.63
C GLU A 749 -35.59 -15.03 -35.26
N GLY A 750 -35.63 -16.11 -34.48
CA GLY A 750 -35.78 -17.48 -34.98
C GLY A 750 -34.56 -18.01 -35.74
N LEU A 751 -33.35 -17.55 -35.40
CA LEU A 751 -32.09 -17.96 -36.02
C LEU A 751 -31.64 -19.33 -35.48
N GLU A 752 -32.31 -20.40 -35.91
CA GLU A 752 -31.99 -21.81 -35.57
C GLU A 752 -30.70 -22.33 -36.25
N GLY A 753 -30.21 -21.65 -37.29
CA GLY A 753 -29.06 -22.07 -38.10
C GLY A 753 -27.70 -22.00 -37.40
N ILE A 754 -26.63 -22.14 -38.19
CA ILE A 754 -25.26 -22.02 -37.68
C ILE A 754 -25.01 -20.53 -37.39
N GLN A 755 -24.86 -20.20 -36.11
CA GLN A 755 -24.72 -18.84 -35.61
C GLN A 755 -23.49 -18.80 -34.73
N LEU A 756 -22.51 -18.00 -35.15
CA LEU A 756 -21.21 -17.88 -34.51
C LEU A 756 -21.02 -16.48 -33.93
N PHE A 757 -20.31 -16.40 -32.81
CA PHE A 757 -19.95 -15.14 -32.17
C PHE A 757 -18.47 -14.84 -32.42
N ALA A 758 -18.16 -13.76 -33.14
CA ALA A 758 -16.78 -13.37 -33.38
C ALA A 758 -16.14 -12.89 -32.07
N ASN A 759 -15.17 -13.66 -31.57
CA ASN A 759 -14.27 -13.27 -30.50
C ASN A 759 -12.81 -13.35 -30.98
N GLY A 760 -11.90 -12.67 -30.29
CA GLY A 760 -10.54 -12.45 -30.78
C GLY A 760 -10.43 -11.19 -31.66
N LYS A 761 -10.56 -10.03 -31.01
CA LYS A 761 -10.23 -8.74 -31.60
C LYS A 761 -8.72 -8.54 -31.64
N ASN A 762 -8.21 -8.11 -32.79
CA ASN A 762 -6.78 -7.82 -32.95
C ASN A 762 -6.37 -6.48 -32.30
N LYS A 763 -5.09 -6.12 -32.41
CA LYS A 763 -4.50 -4.85 -31.94
C LYS A 763 -5.19 -3.55 -32.43
N GLN A 764 -6.11 -3.60 -33.40
CA GLN A 764 -6.93 -2.46 -33.83
C GLN A 764 -8.41 -2.58 -33.40
N GLY A 765 -8.74 -3.46 -32.45
CA GLY A 765 -10.09 -3.63 -31.90
C GLY A 765 -11.09 -4.29 -32.85
N ARG A 766 -10.61 -5.02 -33.85
CA ARG A 766 -11.43 -5.63 -34.93
C ARG A 766 -11.18 -7.12 -35.05
N ASP A 767 -12.24 -7.86 -35.37
CA ASP A 767 -12.23 -9.32 -35.46
C ASP A 767 -11.56 -9.81 -36.74
N LYS A 768 -10.97 -11.02 -36.72
CA LYS A 768 -10.26 -11.62 -37.87
C LYS A 768 -11.04 -11.52 -39.19
N ILE A 769 -12.32 -11.90 -39.18
CA ILE A 769 -13.20 -11.83 -40.36
C ILE A 769 -13.38 -10.39 -40.89
N MET A 770 -13.48 -9.40 -40.00
CA MET A 770 -13.62 -7.98 -40.36
C MET A 770 -12.32 -7.39 -40.94
N ASN A 771 -11.17 -7.89 -40.51
CA ASN A 771 -9.85 -7.50 -41.00
C ASN A 771 -9.51 -8.14 -42.34
N ASP A 772 -9.53 -9.47 -42.43
CA ASP A 772 -9.21 -10.23 -43.66
C ASP A 772 -10.08 -9.77 -44.83
N TYR A 773 -11.41 -9.84 -44.67
CA TYR A 773 -12.38 -9.50 -45.72
C TYR A 773 -12.60 -7.99 -45.87
N LYS A 774 -11.84 -7.17 -45.12
CA LYS A 774 -11.78 -5.69 -45.22
C LYS A 774 -13.16 -5.04 -45.09
N ILE A 775 -13.98 -5.62 -44.21
CA ILE A 775 -15.38 -5.28 -43.98
C ILE A 775 -15.46 -3.95 -43.23
N LYS A 776 -15.68 -2.85 -43.96
CA LYS A 776 -15.84 -1.51 -43.40
C LYS A 776 -17.23 -1.23 -42.82
N GLY A 777 -18.18 -2.15 -42.98
CA GLY A 777 -19.55 -2.01 -42.50
C GLY A 777 -20.43 -3.22 -42.84
N ILE A 778 -21.45 -3.40 -42.00
CA ILE A 778 -22.44 -4.48 -42.02
C ILE A 778 -23.85 -3.92 -42.39
N PRO A 779 -24.80 -4.73 -42.89
CA PRO A 779 -24.71 -6.16 -43.18
C PRO A 779 -23.72 -6.49 -44.30
N ARG A 780 -23.09 -7.67 -44.21
CA ARG A 780 -22.07 -8.12 -45.16
C ARG A 780 -22.28 -9.58 -45.51
N PHE A 781 -22.89 -9.80 -46.67
CA PHE A 781 -23.08 -11.13 -47.24
C PHE A 781 -21.89 -11.53 -48.11
N MET A 782 -21.41 -12.76 -47.94
CA MET A 782 -20.31 -13.37 -48.70
C MET A 782 -20.70 -14.77 -49.16
N VAL A 783 -20.20 -15.21 -50.31
CA VAL A 783 -20.50 -16.54 -50.88
C VAL A 783 -19.23 -17.26 -51.31
N PHE A 784 -19.14 -18.53 -50.92
CA PHE A 784 -18.04 -19.44 -51.17
C PHE A 784 -18.56 -20.72 -51.85
N ASN A 785 -17.77 -21.32 -52.75
CA ASN A 785 -18.18 -22.54 -53.46
C ASN A 785 -17.75 -23.83 -52.73
N LYS A 786 -18.21 -24.99 -53.25
CA LYS A 786 -17.90 -26.34 -52.73
C LYS A 786 -16.40 -26.65 -52.53
N LYS A 787 -15.49 -25.89 -53.15
CA LYS A 787 -14.02 -26.03 -52.99
C LYS A 787 -13.42 -25.03 -51.99
N GLY A 788 -14.24 -24.36 -51.17
CA GLY A 788 -13.79 -23.34 -50.21
C GLY A 788 -13.25 -22.07 -50.85
N LYS A 789 -13.58 -21.82 -52.13
CA LYS A 789 -13.09 -20.66 -52.88
C LYS A 789 -14.11 -19.55 -52.91
N VAL A 790 -13.64 -18.30 -52.83
CA VAL A 790 -14.46 -17.09 -52.91
C VAL A 790 -15.22 -17.08 -54.24
N VAL A 791 -16.53 -16.87 -54.17
CA VAL A 791 -17.36 -16.48 -55.33
C VAL A 791 -17.53 -14.96 -55.30
N THR A 792 -17.91 -14.40 -54.15
CA THR A 792 -17.90 -12.95 -53.91
C THR A 792 -17.83 -12.64 -52.41
N ILE A 793 -17.07 -11.60 -52.05
CA ILE A 793 -17.05 -11.00 -50.71
C ILE A 793 -18.05 -9.83 -50.56
N ASN A 794 -18.72 -9.48 -51.67
CA ASN A 794 -19.75 -8.46 -51.76
C ASN A 794 -20.95 -9.11 -52.46
N SER A 795 -21.63 -10.01 -51.75
CA SER A 795 -22.81 -10.70 -52.29
C SER A 795 -24.03 -9.80 -52.29
N PRO A 796 -25.01 -10.00 -53.20
CA PRO A 796 -26.34 -9.44 -53.03
C PRO A 796 -26.97 -9.93 -51.72
N ARG A 797 -27.88 -9.13 -51.16
CA ARG A 797 -28.52 -9.44 -49.88
C ARG A 797 -29.64 -10.49 -50.03
N PRO A 798 -30.09 -11.17 -48.96
CA PRO A 798 -31.21 -12.12 -49.00
C PRO A 798 -32.54 -11.54 -49.50
N SER A 799 -32.79 -10.24 -49.29
CA SER A 799 -33.93 -9.54 -49.91
C SER A 799 -33.88 -9.47 -51.44
N SER A 800 -32.72 -9.70 -52.06
CA SER A 800 -32.48 -9.59 -53.50
C SER A 800 -32.53 -10.97 -54.19
N PRO A 801 -33.29 -11.12 -55.30
CA PRO A 801 -33.42 -12.40 -56.01
C PRO A 801 -32.10 -12.87 -56.65
N GLU A 802 -31.16 -11.95 -56.89
CA GLU A 802 -29.83 -12.24 -57.44
C GLU A 802 -29.04 -13.21 -56.55
N LEU A 803 -29.18 -13.15 -55.21
CA LEU A 803 -28.51 -14.10 -54.31
C LEU A 803 -29.03 -15.53 -54.55
N LYS A 804 -30.35 -15.70 -54.58
CA LYS A 804 -30.98 -17.00 -54.88
C LYS A 804 -30.54 -17.53 -56.25
N SER A 805 -30.49 -16.67 -57.26
CA SER A 805 -30.01 -17.01 -58.60
C SER A 805 -28.52 -17.37 -58.66
N LEU A 806 -27.68 -16.74 -57.83
CA LEU A 806 -26.26 -17.09 -57.69
C LEU A 806 -26.09 -18.48 -57.06
N LEU A 807 -26.77 -18.75 -55.95
CA LEU A 807 -26.72 -20.05 -55.27
C LEU A 807 -27.21 -21.19 -56.18
N GLN A 808 -28.29 -20.98 -56.93
CA GLN A 808 -28.78 -21.95 -57.91
C GLN A 808 -27.80 -22.24 -59.06
N LYS A 809 -26.85 -21.34 -59.36
CA LYS A 809 -25.78 -21.58 -60.34
C LYS A 809 -24.58 -22.34 -59.74
N LEU A 810 -24.38 -22.27 -58.42
CA LEU A 810 -23.30 -22.95 -57.69
C LEU A 810 -23.69 -24.36 -57.19
N LEU A 811 -24.98 -24.70 -57.28
CA LEU A 811 -25.57 -25.98 -56.89
C LEU A 811 -25.88 -26.90 -58.08
N LYS A 812 -25.57 -26.45 -59.31
CA LYS A 812 -25.51 -27.27 -60.53
C LYS A 812 -24.09 -27.75 -60.76
#